data_AF-A0AA96YUY6-F1
#
_entry.id   AF-A0AA96YUY6-F1
#
_cell.length_a   1.000
_cell.length_b   1.000
_cell.length_c   1.000
_cell.angle_alpha   90.00
_cell.angle_beta   90.00
_cell.angle_gamma   90.00
#
_symmetry.space_group_name_H-M   'P 1'
#
loop_
_entity.id
_entity.type
_entity.pdbx_description
1 polymer ?
#
loop_
_entity_poly.entity_id
_entity_poly.type
_entity_poly.pdbx_seq_one_letter_code
_entity_poly.pdbx_strand_id
1 'polypeptide(L)'
;MKILSDINNIKELCSKQINIDKNKFSDKDNLIKLGLDSIGFMQCLYIFQKNGYAITLKDLYLNPTIKGWYKILKKSDINKKERKDNIYTHKTIKNAGEFSLTPIQHAYFVGRLNKQTLGGVACQIYQEFDGTPKFTPESLEKALVLLSKRHPMLNIVFHQQGTQFWSPNPNRKYVTYHDFSKLPKDEYEKKLLQLREKLSHQVLNVESGQLIDFHMISLPNNRYRLCTNIDMLIADGTSYSLLFTELCLLLSGEILPQLDEHYDFYHYLQDKKQYENKESAYQYWKNKIPNLPDSPLLPLYMDPEKINKIKIKRLSWTFSSKEWKNFSNLAKENNITPSIALATCFSSVLARWTGQNSLLLNFTLFDRKPLAPAVNNIIADFTNVILLEMKTDNRPLISLSKDNQNTFIEAWQHSDYSGIDIIRDLRKNGTHPYGCPVVFTSHINQPLIDKNIESVLGSIGWGISQTPQVWLDHMAINKSGNIVLQWDYNNDLFRNDVITTIFDVYISRIRQLANDPNAWIETQPDLIPKKQLKNRISVIKKDNSLLPHTLHKSIFHNYSNSSKIAVIDIDSQEWSYKKLLSKATILSDQIIQQGYKPEDRIGVCMPKGVGQIISVLAILLMGGTYVPIDVLQPEERINRIAKNAQLSLLIVSDSDPSYSIYATFCNRIVWQKVQPSENKPLHNIDISPHQAAYVIYTSGSTGEPKGVVVSHASAMNTCLDLNRRYNISDKDRVLAISALHFDLSVYDIFGVLNAGGTLVLVKEDERRNPDAWLRLINQHKITLWNSVPALFDMLLTYAEGIGSSIPQSLLLIYLSGDWIGLDLPTRYYNFCPDGQIVAMGGATEAAIWSNYFNVTTLDPSWSSIPYGYPLSNQRYRIVNARGEDCPDWVSGELWIGGAGVALGYLNDPEKTAQQFVKQNGENWYKTGDMGRYLPGGILEFLGRRDRQVKIGGYRIEPGEIDAAFNKLQGVQNAITLCLGNGNKEKALHSFVILNSGNYQDIISSNSTFSPLLSALNPNKCTTTIPRNGNHSWIFI
;
A
#
# COMPACT_ATOMS: atom_id res chain seq x y z
N MET A 1 -36.34 -16.71 41.25
CA MET A 1 -35.66 -17.76 40.45
C MET A 1 -36.55 -18.58 39.49
N LYS A 2 -37.85 -18.30 39.29
CA LYS A 2 -38.72 -18.98 38.28
C LYS A 2 -39.14 -18.09 37.09
N ILE A 3 -38.55 -16.91 36.94
CA ILE A 3 -39.09 -15.87 36.04
C ILE A 3 -38.93 -16.25 34.56
N LEU A 4 -37.93 -17.04 34.13
CA LEU A 4 -37.71 -17.31 32.70
C LEU A 4 -38.10 -18.74 32.26
N SER A 5 -38.80 -19.51 33.12
CA SER A 5 -39.39 -20.81 32.75
C SER A 5 -40.69 -20.70 31.94
N ASP A 6 -41.23 -19.49 31.82
CA ASP A 6 -42.40 -19.15 31.00
C ASP A 6 -41.96 -18.40 29.75
N ILE A 7 -42.47 -18.84 28.59
CA ILE A 7 -42.22 -18.24 27.29
C ILE A 7 -42.71 -16.78 27.24
N ASN A 8 -43.75 -16.43 27.99
CA ASN A 8 -44.28 -15.07 28.07
C ASN A 8 -43.28 -14.07 28.67
N ASN A 9 -42.45 -14.52 29.62
CA ASN A 9 -41.45 -13.66 30.25
C ASN A 9 -40.26 -13.41 29.31
N ILE A 10 -39.88 -14.40 28.49
CA ILE A 10 -38.91 -14.21 27.41
C ILE A 10 -39.47 -13.23 26.37
N LYS A 11 -40.76 -13.36 26.04
CA LYS A 11 -41.43 -12.46 25.10
C LYS A 11 -41.50 -11.02 25.59
N GLU A 12 -41.79 -10.81 26.86
CA GLU A 12 -41.79 -9.49 27.48
C GLU A 12 -40.39 -8.87 27.51
N LEU A 13 -39.36 -9.69 27.80
CA LEU A 13 -37.98 -9.25 27.69
C LEU A 13 -37.63 -8.80 26.26
N CYS A 14 -37.96 -9.62 25.25
CA CYS A 14 -37.70 -9.29 23.85
C CYS A 14 -38.48 -8.04 23.40
N SER A 15 -39.74 -7.91 23.82
CA SER A 15 -40.61 -6.76 23.52
C SER A 15 -39.99 -5.43 23.95
N LYS A 16 -39.36 -5.39 25.14
CA LYS A 16 -38.64 -4.21 25.64
C LYS A 16 -37.41 -3.87 24.78
N GLN A 17 -36.68 -4.89 24.32
CA GLN A 17 -35.45 -4.71 23.53
C GLN A 17 -35.73 -4.24 22.10
N ILE A 18 -36.78 -4.79 21.46
CA ILE A 18 -37.14 -4.42 20.08
C ILE A 18 -38.08 -3.20 20.00
N ASN A 19 -38.56 -2.72 21.15
CA ASN A 19 -39.55 -1.64 21.25
C ASN A 19 -40.83 -1.92 20.43
N ILE A 20 -41.32 -3.16 20.48
CA ILE A 20 -42.59 -3.59 19.87
C ILE A 20 -43.43 -4.24 20.97
N ASP A 21 -44.71 -3.88 21.05
CA ASP A 21 -45.67 -4.48 21.98
C ASP A 21 -45.69 -6.01 21.84
N LYS A 22 -45.63 -6.74 22.96
CA LYS A 22 -45.60 -8.22 23.01
C LYS A 22 -46.77 -8.89 22.29
N ASN A 23 -47.90 -8.21 22.11
CA ASN A 23 -49.07 -8.74 21.40
C ASN A 23 -48.98 -8.59 19.88
N LYS A 24 -48.00 -7.83 19.36
CA LYS A 24 -47.86 -7.53 17.92
C LYS A 24 -46.94 -8.49 17.17
N PHE A 25 -46.37 -9.50 17.83
CA PHE A 25 -45.52 -10.50 17.20
C PHE A 25 -45.70 -11.90 17.83
N SER A 26 -45.46 -12.94 17.03
CA SER A 26 -45.60 -14.34 17.40
C SER A 26 -44.30 -14.92 17.98
N ASP A 27 -44.41 -16.04 18.71
CA ASP A 27 -43.24 -16.70 19.29
C ASP A 27 -42.35 -17.39 18.24
N LYS A 28 -42.83 -17.47 16.99
CA LYS A 28 -42.10 -18.02 15.84
C LYS A 28 -41.46 -16.92 14.98
N ASP A 29 -41.77 -15.66 15.25
CA ASP A 29 -41.23 -14.55 14.46
C ASP A 29 -39.73 -14.42 14.73
N ASN A 30 -38.99 -14.11 13.67
CA ASN A 30 -37.55 -13.96 13.75
C ASN A 30 -37.20 -12.61 14.41
N LEU A 31 -36.54 -12.66 15.56
CA LEU A 31 -36.20 -11.51 16.38
C LEU A 31 -35.28 -10.52 15.65
N ILE A 32 -34.37 -10.99 14.79
CA ILE A 32 -33.51 -10.11 13.96
C ILE A 32 -34.39 -9.32 12.97
N LYS A 33 -35.36 -10.00 12.34
CA LYS A 33 -36.32 -9.35 11.42
C LYS A 33 -37.20 -8.32 12.13
N LEU A 34 -37.57 -8.60 13.38
CA LEU A 34 -38.30 -7.67 14.23
C LEU A 34 -37.44 -6.49 14.75
N GLY A 35 -36.13 -6.52 14.54
CA GLY A 35 -35.22 -5.42 14.89
C GLY A 35 -34.36 -5.66 16.13
N LEU A 36 -34.30 -6.88 16.66
CA LEU A 36 -33.35 -7.21 17.71
C LEU A 36 -31.92 -7.15 17.16
N ASP A 37 -31.13 -6.23 17.70
CA ASP A 37 -29.76 -5.95 17.31
C ASP A 37 -28.74 -6.65 18.21
N SER A 38 -27.45 -6.52 17.89
CA SER A 38 -26.39 -7.13 18.69
C SER A 38 -26.46 -6.72 20.16
N ILE A 39 -26.78 -5.46 20.49
CA ILE A 39 -26.91 -5.01 21.89
C ILE A 39 -28.06 -5.72 22.60
N GLY A 40 -29.24 -5.79 21.97
CA GLY A 40 -30.39 -6.51 22.52
C GLY A 40 -30.12 -8.01 22.72
N PHE A 41 -29.42 -8.67 21.78
CA PHE A 41 -28.98 -10.06 21.95
C PHE A 41 -28.05 -10.21 23.16
N MET A 42 -27.06 -9.32 23.30
CA MET A 42 -26.09 -9.33 24.41
C MET A 42 -26.79 -9.11 25.77
N GLN A 43 -27.74 -8.17 25.85
CA GLN A 43 -28.52 -7.91 27.05
C GLN A 43 -29.42 -9.10 27.44
N CYS A 44 -30.11 -9.70 26.46
CA CYS A 44 -30.91 -10.90 26.69
C CYS A 44 -30.04 -12.07 27.19
N LEU A 45 -28.91 -12.33 26.53
CA LEU A 45 -27.98 -13.38 26.93
C LEU A 45 -27.50 -13.18 28.37
N TYR A 46 -27.10 -11.96 28.72
CA TYR A 46 -26.65 -11.66 30.07
C TYR A 46 -27.76 -11.97 31.10
N ILE A 47 -29.01 -11.60 30.82
CA ILE A 47 -30.14 -11.90 31.72
C ILE A 47 -30.34 -13.41 31.87
N PHE A 48 -30.22 -14.19 30.78
CA PHE A 48 -30.27 -15.65 30.85
C PHE A 48 -29.13 -16.23 31.69
N GLN A 49 -27.90 -15.81 31.44
CA GLN A 49 -26.73 -16.28 32.17
C GLN A 49 -26.79 -15.88 33.65
N LYS A 50 -27.29 -14.68 33.99
CA LYS A 50 -27.54 -14.23 35.37
C LYS A 50 -28.49 -15.17 36.11
N ASN A 51 -29.51 -15.69 35.42
CA ASN A 51 -30.46 -16.66 35.96
C ASN A 51 -29.97 -18.13 35.93
N GLY A 52 -28.69 -18.36 35.63
CA GLY A 52 -28.05 -19.68 35.75
C GLY A 52 -28.06 -20.53 34.48
N TYR A 53 -28.59 -20.04 33.37
CA TYR A 53 -28.61 -20.77 32.10
C TYR A 53 -27.24 -20.80 31.43
N ALA A 54 -26.71 -21.99 31.17
CA ALA A 54 -25.45 -22.19 30.45
C ALA A 54 -25.67 -22.16 28.92
N ILE A 55 -25.86 -20.95 28.38
CA ILE A 55 -26.05 -20.72 26.93
C ILE A 55 -25.09 -19.64 26.42
N THR A 56 -24.85 -19.63 25.11
CA THR A 56 -23.94 -18.73 24.43
C THR A 56 -24.67 -17.76 23.51
N LEU A 57 -24.00 -16.69 23.08
CA LEU A 57 -24.54 -15.77 22.08
C LEU A 57 -24.84 -16.50 20.76
N LYS A 58 -24.01 -17.49 20.40
CA LYS A 58 -24.17 -18.32 19.21
C LYS A 58 -25.48 -19.10 19.24
N ASP A 59 -25.86 -19.64 20.40
CA ASP A 59 -27.13 -20.37 20.56
C ASP A 59 -28.34 -19.49 20.25
N LEU A 60 -28.30 -18.22 20.69
CA LEU A 60 -29.37 -17.25 20.45
C LEU A 60 -29.47 -16.87 18.96
N TYR A 61 -28.34 -16.64 18.29
CA TYR A 61 -28.31 -16.31 16.86
C TYR A 61 -28.71 -17.49 15.97
N LEU A 62 -28.38 -18.72 16.34
CA LEU A 62 -28.80 -19.93 15.61
C LEU A 62 -30.31 -20.20 15.73
N ASN A 63 -30.95 -19.69 16.78
CA ASN A 63 -32.37 -19.91 17.04
C ASN A 63 -33.10 -18.59 17.34
N PRO A 64 -33.11 -17.60 16.42
CA PRO A 64 -33.48 -16.22 16.69
C PRO A 64 -35.00 -16.03 16.78
N THR A 65 -35.69 -16.85 17.56
CA THR A 65 -37.13 -16.81 17.81
C THR A 65 -37.36 -17.07 19.29
N ILE A 66 -38.43 -16.53 19.87
CA ILE A 66 -38.78 -16.75 21.28
C ILE A 66 -38.93 -18.24 21.57
N LYS A 67 -39.62 -18.98 20.68
CA LYS A 67 -39.78 -20.43 20.79
C LYS A 67 -38.46 -21.17 20.71
N GLY A 68 -37.54 -20.70 19.88
CA GLY A 68 -36.17 -21.24 19.76
C GLY A 68 -35.40 -21.06 21.07
N TRP A 69 -35.31 -19.84 21.56
CA TRP A 69 -34.65 -19.52 22.84
C TRP A 69 -35.26 -20.30 24.01
N TYR A 70 -36.59 -20.36 24.09
CA TYR A 70 -37.30 -21.14 25.11
C TYR A 70 -36.90 -22.61 25.11
N LYS A 71 -36.78 -23.24 23.94
CA LYS A 71 -36.34 -24.64 23.82
C LYS A 71 -34.92 -24.85 24.32
N ILE A 72 -34.01 -23.92 24.04
CA ILE A 72 -32.61 -24.01 24.47
C ILE A 72 -32.52 -23.83 25.98
N LEU A 73 -33.20 -22.82 26.53
CA LEU A 73 -33.24 -22.56 27.97
C LEU A 73 -33.84 -23.73 28.76
N LYS A 74 -34.82 -24.45 28.18
CA LYS A 74 -35.36 -25.68 28.78
C LYS A 74 -34.38 -26.86 28.78
N LYS A 75 -33.46 -26.91 27.82
CA LYS A 75 -32.48 -28.00 27.66
C LYS A 75 -31.14 -27.69 28.31
N SER A 76 -30.83 -26.42 28.58
CA SER A 76 -29.56 -26.02 29.16
C SER A 76 -29.49 -26.40 30.63
N ASP A 77 -28.34 -26.94 31.05
CA ASP A 77 -28.05 -27.17 32.45
C ASP A 77 -28.07 -25.85 33.23
N ILE A 78 -28.77 -25.86 34.37
CA ILE A 78 -28.79 -24.73 35.30
C ILE A 78 -27.57 -24.87 36.19
N ASN A 79 -26.53 -24.09 35.89
CA ASN A 79 -25.35 -24.02 36.75
C ASN A 79 -25.73 -23.33 38.06
N LYS A 80 -26.02 -24.13 39.09
CA LYS A 80 -26.23 -23.68 40.47
C LYS A 80 -24.91 -23.23 41.10
N LYS A 81 -24.24 -22.22 40.52
CA LYS A 81 -23.36 -21.40 41.36
C LYS A 81 -24.30 -20.57 42.23
N GLU A 82 -24.24 -20.74 43.55
CA GLU A 82 -24.79 -19.78 44.50
C GLU A 82 -24.11 -18.44 44.24
N ARG A 83 -24.69 -17.66 43.33
CA ARG A 83 -24.30 -16.29 43.08
C ARG A 83 -25.01 -15.49 44.15
N LYS A 84 -24.25 -14.92 45.08
CA LYS A 84 -24.78 -14.10 46.17
C LYS A 84 -25.57 -12.96 45.54
N ASP A 85 -26.89 -12.94 45.72
CA ASP A 85 -27.72 -11.76 45.56
C ASP A 85 -27.31 -10.76 46.66
N ASN A 86 -26.14 -10.14 46.52
CA ASN A 86 -25.66 -9.19 47.51
C ASN A 86 -26.26 -7.82 47.22
N ILE A 87 -27.13 -7.42 48.15
CA ILE A 87 -27.49 -6.06 48.52
C ILE A 87 -26.25 -5.15 48.49
N TYR A 88 -26.42 -3.90 48.06
CA TYR A 88 -25.42 -2.83 47.98
C TYR A 88 -24.43 -2.82 49.17
N THR A 89 -23.29 -3.50 49.03
CA THR A 89 -22.28 -3.67 50.10
C THR A 89 -20.96 -2.96 49.78
N HIS A 90 -20.81 -2.43 48.57
CA HIS A 90 -19.62 -1.72 48.13
C HIS A 90 -19.73 -0.21 48.44
N LYS A 91 -18.60 0.51 48.30
CA LYS A 91 -18.54 1.96 48.47
C LYS A 91 -18.94 2.66 47.17
N THR A 92 -19.56 3.82 47.24
CA THR A 92 -19.77 4.70 46.06
C THR A 92 -18.44 5.37 45.66
N ILE A 93 -18.36 5.87 44.43
CA ILE A 93 -17.27 6.71 43.90
C ILE A 93 -16.85 7.78 44.91
N LYS A 94 -17.81 8.44 45.57
CA LYS A 94 -17.56 9.50 46.56
C LYS A 94 -16.76 9.01 47.78
N ASN A 95 -16.85 7.71 48.09
CA ASN A 95 -16.25 7.10 49.28
C ASN A 95 -15.17 6.05 48.96
N ALA A 96 -15.02 5.67 47.68
CA ALA A 96 -14.14 4.60 47.23
C ALA A 96 -12.64 4.95 47.40
N GLY A 97 -12.30 6.24 47.44
CA GLY A 97 -10.92 6.70 47.34
C GLY A 97 -10.44 6.60 45.89
N GLU A 98 -9.15 6.33 45.71
CA GLU A 98 -8.53 6.12 44.41
C GLU A 98 -8.81 4.71 43.87
N PHE A 99 -9.15 4.60 42.59
CA PHE A 99 -9.43 3.33 41.92
C PHE A 99 -8.90 3.29 40.49
N SER A 100 -8.69 2.10 39.94
CA SER A 100 -8.05 1.93 38.62
C SER A 100 -8.91 2.45 37.47
N LEU A 101 -8.25 2.92 36.41
CA LEU A 101 -8.88 3.13 35.11
C LEU A 101 -9.32 1.81 34.48
N THR A 102 -10.40 1.83 33.71
CA THR A 102 -10.68 0.73 32.78
C THR A 102 -9.59 0.66 31.69
N PRO A 103 -9.41 -0.49 31.01
CA PRO A 103 -8.43 -0.59 29.92
C PRO A 103 -8.59 0.49 28.84
N ILE A 104 -9.83 0.84 28.50
CA ILE A 104 -10.13 1.86 27.49
C ILE A 104 -9.87 3.28 28.01
N GLN A 105 -10.25 3.59 29.25
CA GLN A 105 -9.92 4.88 29.89
C GLN A 105 -8.40 5.07 29.96
N HIS A 106 -7.66 4.02 30.32
CA HIS A 106 -6.20 4.04 30.32
C HIS A 106 -5.63 4.28 28.91
N ALA A 107 -6.20 3.67 27.88
CA ALA A 107 -5.78 3.89 26.49
C ALA A 107 -6.00 5.35 26.04
N TYR A 108 -7.18 5.93 26.33
CA TYR A 108 -7.46 7.34 26.03
C TYR A 108 -6.54 8.28 26.80
N PHE A 109 -6.31 8.01 28.10
CA PHE A 109 -5.46 8.84 28.94
C PHE A 109 -4.00 8.79 28.52
N VAL A 110 -3.43 7.60 28.26
CA VAL A 110 -2.03 7.49 27.82
C VAL A 110 -1.87 8.01 26.39
N GLY A 111 -2.82 7.70 25.50
CA GLY A 111 -2.78 8.09 24.09
C GLY A 111 -2.77 9.61 23.89
N ARG A 112 -3.37 10.38 24.80
CA ARG A 112 -3.40 11.85 24.69
C ARG A 112 -2.06 12.53 24.97
N LEU A 113 -1.10 11.83 25.59
CA LEU A 113 0.16 12.42 26.01
C LEU A 113 1.03 12.79 24.79
N ASN A 114 1.69 13.95 24.84
CA ASN A 114 2.52 14.46 23.74
C ASN A 114 3.69 13.55 23.33
N LYS A 115 4.11 12.62 24.20
CA LYS A 115 5.21 11.68 23.92
C LYS A 115 4.78 10.49 23.06
N GLN A 116 3.48 10.29 22.85
CA GLN A 116 2.97 9.21 22.02
C GLN A 116 2.97 9.61 20.55
N THR A 117 3.24 8.66 19.66
CA THR A 117 2.98 8.83 18.22
C THR A 117 1.50 9.14 18.01
N LEU A 118 1.21 10.22 17.28
CA LEU A 118 -0.13 10.78 17.14
C LEU A 118 -0.82 11.15 18.47
N GLY A 119 -0.03 11.56 19.47
CA GLY A 119 -0.52 12.09 20.75
C GLY A 119 -0.87 13.58 20.69
N GLY A 120 -1.10 14.19 21.86
CA GLY A 120 -1.52 15.60 21.96
C GLY A 120 -2.98 15.85 21.59
N VAL A 121 -3.80 14.79 21.57
CA VAL A 121 -5.23 14.81 21.23
C VAL A 121 -6.01 14.04 22.29
N ALA A 122 -7.12 14.59 22.75
CA ALA A 122 -8.02 13.90 23.70
C ALA A 122 -8.98 12.95 22.97
N CYS A 123 -9.47 11.91 23.66
CA CYS A 123 -10.67 11.22 23.21
C CYS A 123 -11.87 12.11 23.55
N GLN A 124 -12.44 12.81 22.59
CA GLN A 124 -13.45 13.84 22.84
C GLN A 124 -14.49 13.96 21.73
N ILE A 125 -15.65 14.50 22.06
CA ILE A 125 -16.68 14.88 21.09
C ILE A 125 -16.93 16.38 21.23
N TYR A 126 -16.68 17.11 20.13
CA TYR A 126 -17.08 18.51 19.98
C TYR A 126 -18.34 18.60 19.13
N GLN A 127 -19.36 19.32 19.61
CA GLN A 127 -20.64 19.49 18.92
C GLN A 127 -21.17 20.92 19.06
N GLU A 128 -21.61 21.48 17.93
CA GLU A 128 -22.29 22.78 17.85
C GLU A 128 -23.81 22.58 17.79
N PHE A 129 -24.55 23.46 18.45
CA PHE A 129 -26.01 23.59 18.30
C PHE A 129 -26.33 25.03 17.90
N ASP A 130 -27.14 25.19 16.86
CA ASP A 130 -27.52 26.47 16.28
C ASP A 130 -29.03 26.71 16.46
N GLY A 131 -29.41 27.89 16.94
CA GLY A 131 -30.83 28.21 17.12
C GLY A 131 -31.09 29.62 17.65
N THR A 132 -32.22 29.77 18.33
CA THR A 132 -32.56 30.95 19.13
C THR A 132 -32.44 30.59 20.62
N PRO A 133 -31.96 31.50 21.48
CA PRO A 133 -31.72 31.19 22.88
C PRO A 133 -33.04 30.93 23.62
N LYS A 134 -33.16 29.75 24.25
CA LYS A 134 -34.28 29.37 25.13
C LYS A 134 -33.93 29.42 26.61
N PHE A 135 -32.67 29.68 26.91
CA PHE A 135 -32.06 29.71 28.23
C PHE A 135 -30.94 30.76 28.23
N THR A 136 -30.50 31.18 29.42
CA THR A 136 -29.40 32.14 29.59
C THR A 136 -28.09 31.42 29.93
N PRO A 137 -26.92 32.07 29.80
CA PRO A 137 -25.66 31.52 30.28
C PRO A 137 -25.71 31.10 31.75
N GLU A 138 -26.41 31.86 32.59
CA GLU A 138 -26.54 31.60 34.03
C GLU A 138 -27.43 30.38 34.32
N SER A 139 -28.52 30.19 33.57
CA SER A 139 -29.36 29.00 33.74
C SER A 139 -28.65 27.74 33.23
N LEU A 140 -27.85 27.85 32.16
CA LEU A 140 -26.99 26.78 31.68
C LEU A 140 -25.92 26.39 32.71
N GLU A 141 -25.22 27.38 33.29
CA GLU A 141 -24.24 27.15 34.35
C GLU A 141 -24.87 26.45 35.55
N LYS A 142 -26.04 26.93 36.02
CA LYS A 142 -26.79 26.30 37.13
C LYS A 142 -27.16 24.85 36.81
N ALA A 143 -27.63 24.57 35.60
CA ALA A 143 -28.00 23.21 35.20
C ALA A 143 -26.77 22.27 35.17
N LEU A 144 -25.63 22.73 34.64
CA LEU A 144 -24.39 21.95 34.62
C LEU A 144 -23.84 21.71 36.03
N VAL A 145 -23.91 22.69 36.93
CA VAL A 145 -23.58 22.51 38.35
C VAL A 145 -24.45 21.44 39.00
N LEU A 146 -25.77 21.45 38.75
CA LEU A 146 -26.68 20.42 39.26
C LEU A 146 -26.37 19.03 38.69
N LEU A 147 -26.09 18.91 37.39
CA LEU A 147 -25.66 17.65 36.78
C LEU A 147 -24.36 17.14 37.41
N SER A 148 -23.38 18.03 37.65
CA SER A 148 -22.11 17.64 38.26
C SER A 148 -22.29 17.08 39.69
N LYS A 149 -23.23 17.63 40.47
CA LYS A 149 -23.57 17.13 41.82
C LYS A 149 -24.29 15.78 41.76
N ARG A 150 -25.13 15.60 40.73
CA ARG A 150 -25.92 14.40 40.49
C ARG A 150 -25.07 13.22 40.03
N HIS A 151 -24.15 13.43 39.09
CA HIS A 151 -23.31 12.38 38.50
C HIS A 151 -21.85 12.50 38.97
N PRO A 152 -21.36 11.60 39.83
CA PRO A 152 -20.00 11.70 40.38
C PRO A 152 -18.89 11.70 39.33
N MET A 153 -19.10 11.04 38.17
CA MET A 153 -18.13 10.99 37.07
C MET A 153 -17.79 12.36 36.47
N LEU A 154 -18.68 13.36 36.58
CA LEU A 154 -18.40 14.74 36.14
C LEU A 154 -17.45 15.50 37.09
N ASN A 155 -17.09 14.89 38.22
CA ASN A 155 -16.18 15.43 39.23
C ASN A 155 -14.98 14.49 39.49
N ILE A 156 -14.62 13.67 38.50
CA ILE A 156 -13.44 12.78 38.57
C ILE A 156 -12.18 13.52 38.15
N VAL A 157 -11.06 13.13 38.75
CA VAL A 157 -9.71 13.48 38.31
C VAL A 157 -8.98 12.20 37.89
N PHE A 158 -8.20 12.29 36.82
CA PHE A 158 -7.40 11.19 36.26
C PHE A 158 -5.92 11.40 36.58
N HIS A 159 -5.22 10.36 37.02
CA HIS A 159 -3.80 10.41 37.40
C HIS A 159 -2.90 9.58 36.46
N GLN A 160 -1.63 10.00 36.37
CA GLN A 160 -0.63 9.37 35.50
C GLN A 160 -0.29 7.93 35.88
N GLN A 161 -0.58 7.53 37.12
CA GLN A 161 -0.41 6.16 37.62
C GLN A 161 -1.49 5.19 37.10
N GLY A 162 -2.42 5.64 36.27
CA GLY A 162 -3.48 4.80 35.71
C GLY A 162 -4.67 4.62 36.65
N THR A 163 -4.96 5.65 37.44
CA THR A 163 -6.00 5.69 38.47
C THR A 163 -6.90 6.92 38.31
N GLN A 164 -8.05 6.88 38.97
CA GLN A 164 -9.04 7.94 39.03
C GLN A 164 -9.65 8.03 40.44
N PHE A 165 -10.10 9.23 40.81
CA PHE A 165 -10.75 9.47 42.10
C PHE A 165 -11.69 10.66 42.03
N TRP A 166 -12.63 10.73 42.98
CA TRP A 166 -13.60 11.80 43.06
C TRP A 166 -13.02 13.03 43.75
N SER A 167 -13.09 14.18 43.08
CA SER A 167 -12.59 15.46 43.58
C SER A 167 -13.52 16.59 43.10
N PRO A 168 -14.60 16.89 43.86
CA PRO A 168 -15.54 17.93 43.48
C PRO A 168 -14.89 19.31 43.53
N ASN A 169 -15.17 20.15 42.53
CA ASN A 169 -14.75 21.55 42.55
C ASN A 169 -15.98 22.46 42.54
N PRO A 170 -16.40 23.01 43.70
CA PRO A 170 -17.60 23.84 43.80
C PRO A 170 -17.47 25.19 43.07
N ASN A 171 -16.24 25.63 42.78
CA ASN A 171 -15.93 26.87 42.08
C ASN A 171 -15.68 26.68 40.59
N ARG A 172 -15.88 25.45 40.05
CA ARG A 172 -15.70 25.20 38.63
C ARG A 172 -16.76 25.93 37.83
N LYS A 173 -16.28 26.71 36.85
CA LYS A 173 -17.11 27.36 35.83
C LYS A 173 -17.16 26.47 34.60
N TYR A 174 -18.36 26.19 34.09
CA TYR A 174 -18.56 25.31 32.93
C TYR A 174 -18.87 26.07 31.64
N VAL A 175 -19.45 27.28 31.75
CA VAL A 175 -19.95 28.06 30.61
C VAL A 175 -19.10 29.31 30.37
N THR A 176 -18.57 29.44 29.16
CA THR A 176 -17.96 30.67 28.64
C THR A 176 -18.94 31.37 27.70
N TYR A 177 -19.28 32.63 27.98
CA TYR A 177 -20.16 33.43 27.12
C TYR A 177 -19.36 34.36 26.20
N HIS A 178 -19.76 34.44 24.93
CA HIS A 178 -19.20 35.35 23.93
C HIS A 178 -20.32 36.19 23.31
N ASP A 179 -20.19 37.53 23.35
CA ASP A 179 -21.17 38.42 22.71
C ASP A 179 -20.70 38.87 21.33
N PHE A 180 -21.22 38.24 20.27
CA PHE A 180 -21.00 38.66 18.88
C PHE A 180 -22.25 39.31 18.27
N SER A 181 -23.28 39.60 19.07
CA SER A 181 -24.57 40.10 18.58
C SER A 181 -24.50 41.44 17.85
N LYS A 182 -23.46 42.23 18.11
CA LYS A 182 -23.22 43.56 17.51
C LYS A 182 -22.13 43.58 16.43
N LEU A 183 -21.53 42.43 16.11
CA LEU A 183 -20.44 42.37 15.14
C LEU A 183 -20.98 42.31 13.69
N PRO A 184 -20.27 42.92 12.72
CA PRO A 184 -20.53 42.70 11.29
C PRO A 184 -20.40 41.24 10.90
N LYS A 185 -21.09 40.83 9.83
CA LYS A 185 -21.15 39.43 9.35
C LYS A 185 -19.77 38.80 9.17
N ASP A 186 -18.93 39.44 8.37
CA ASP A 186 -17.62 38.90 8.03
C ASP A 186 -16.71 38.76 9.26
N GLU A 187 -16.88 39.65 10.26
CA GLU A 187 -16.09 39.61 11.48
C GLU A 187 -16.54 38.48 12.42
N TYR A 188 -17.85 38.32 12.67
CA TYR A 188 -18.30 37.24 13.54
C TYR A 188 -18.11 35.87 12.90
N GLU A 189 -18.27 35.73 11.57
CA GLU A 189 -18.03 34.46 10.88
C GLU A 189 -16.54 34.04 10.99
N LYS A 190 -15.61 35.00 10.84
CA LYS A 190 -14.18 34.76 11.07
C LYS A 190 -13.89 34.34 12.53
N LYS A 191 -14.49 35.02 13.51
CA LYS A 191 -14.33 34.67 14.94
C LYS A 191 -14.95 33.30 15.27
N LEU A 192 -16.09 32.94 14.68
CA LEU A 192 -16.69 31.62 14.82
C LEU A 192 -15.77 30.52 14.31
N LEU A 193 -15.13 30.72 13.16
CA LEU A 193 -14.15 29.77 12.62
C LEU A 193 -12.93 29.62 13.53
N GLN A 194 -12.39 30.74 14.04
CA GLN A 194 -11.27 30.71 14.99
C GLN A 194 -11.62 29.98 16.29
N LEU A 195 -12.81 30.24 16.84
CA LEU A 195 -13.30 29.54 18.03
C LEU A 195 -13.50 28.06 17.75
N ARG A 196 -14.10 27.68 16.62
CA ARG A 196 -14.25 26.27 16.24
C ARG A 196 -12.91 25.56 16.15
N GLU A 197 -11.94 26.12 15.43
CA GLU A 197 -10.60 25.52 15.29
C GLU A 197 -9.93 25.33 16.67
N LYS A 198 -10.05 26.31 17.56
CA LYS A 198 -9.53 26.23 18.93
C LYS A 198 -10.25 25.16 19.77
N LEU A 199 -11.58 25.25 19.87
CA LEU A 199 -12.39 24.44 20.79
C LEU A 199 -12.56 22.99 20.33
N SER A 200 -12.58 22.75 19.02
CA SER A 200 -12.70 21.39 18.48
C SER A 200 -11.45 20.55 18.72
N HIS A 201 -10.27 21.17 18.83
CA HIS A 201 -8.97 20.51 19.02
C HIS A 201 -8.32 20.82 20.38
N GLN A 202 -9.06 21.44 21.31
CA GLN A 202 -8.54 21.63 22.66
C GLN A 202 -8.37 20.30 23.37
N VAL A 203 -7.46 20.23 24.32
CA VAL A 203 -7.26 19.07 25.20
C VAL A 203 -7.64 19.52 26.60
N LEU A 204 -8.78 19.04 27.11
CA LEU A 204 -9.25 19.40 28.45
C LEU A 204 -8.28 18.87 29.53
N ASN A 205 -8.09 19.64 30.61
CA ASN A 205 -7.19 19.26 31.70
C ASN A 205 -7.88 18.32 32.69
N VAL A 206 -7.95 17.04 32.33
CA VAL A 206 -8.60 15.99 33.13
C VAL A 206 -7.90 15.69 34.45
N GLU A 207 -6.60 16.02 34.57
CA GLU A 207 -5.83 15.93 35.83
C GLU A 207 -6.25 17.01 36.85
N SER A 208 -6.92 18.06 36.40
CA SER A 208 -7.59 19.06 37.26
C SER A 208 -9.12 18.86 37.33
N GLY A 209 -9.61 17.77 36.72
CA GLY A 209 -11.01 17.40 36.58
C GLY A 209 -11.79 18.24 35.57
N GLN A 210 -11.14 19.00 34.67
CA GLN A 210 -11.83 19.64 33.56
C GLN A 210 -12.23 18.57 32.53
N LEU A 211 -13.50 18.19 32.52
CA LEU A 211 -14.01 17.03 31.75
C LEU A 211 -15.03 17.43 30.68
N ILE A 212 -15.66 18.59 30.87
CA ILE A 212 -16.62 19.18 29.93
C ILE A 212 -16.35 20.68 29.83
N ASP A 213 -16.68 21.26 28.68
CA ASP A 213 -16.54 22.69 28.42
C ASP A 213 -17.66 23.18 27.49
N PHE A 214 -18.35 24.25 27.88
CA PHE A 214 -19.49 24.80 27.17
C PHE A 214 -19.24 26.27 26.80
N HIS A 215 -19.47 26.61 25.54
CA HIS A 215 -19.32 27.97 25.03
C HIS A 215 -20.63 28.44 24.40
N MET A 216 -21.25 29.48 24.96
CA MET A 216 -22.47 30.09 24.43
C MET A 216 -22.13 31.38 23.71
N ILE A 217 -22.47 31.47 22.42
CA ILE A 217 -22.10 32.57 21.54
C ILE A 217 -23.39 33.24 21.05
N SER A 218 -23.64 34.49 21.42
CA SER A 218 -24.76 35.27 20.86
C SER A 218 -24.39 35.82 19.49
N LEU A 219 -25.35 35.82 18.57
CA LEU A 219 -25.18 36.25 17.18
C LEU A 219 -26.27 37.28 16.81
N PRO A 220 -26.07 38.08 15.74
CA PRO A 220 -27.09 39.01 15.27
C PRO A 220 -28.42 38.31 14.95
N ASN A 221 -29.52 39.08 15.03
CA ASN A 221 -30.90 38.62 14.80
C ASN A 221 -31.40 37.59 15.83
N ASN A 222 -31.02 37.75 17.10
CA ASN A 222 -31.42 36.87 18.21
C ASN A 222 -31.10 35.38 17.95
N ARG A 223 -29.99 35.12 17.26
CA ARG A 223 -29.47 33.77 17.06
C ARG A 223 -28.40 33.47 18.09
N TYR A 224 -28.13 32.21 18.31
CA TYR A 224 -27.00 31.78 19.12
C TYR A 224 -26.39 30.49 18.60
N ARG A 225 -25.16 30.23 19.04
CA ARG A 225 -24.48 28.94 18.91
C ARG A 225 -24.04 28.45 20.29
N LEU A 226 -24.35 27.21 20.61
CA LEU A 226 -23.77 26.49 21.74
C LEU A 226 -22.70 25.54 21.22
N CYS A 227 -21.45 25.75 21.60
CA CYS A 227 -20.37 24.80 21.37
C CYS A 227 -20.16 23.98 22.64
N THR A 228 -20.08 22.66 22.49
CA THR A 228 -19.88 21.72 23.60
C THR A 228 -18.66 20.87 23.30
N ASN A 229 -17.84 20.62 24.32
CA ASN A 229 -16.74 19.66 24.25
C ASN A 229 -16.79 18.76 25.48
N ILE A 230 -16.87 17.44 25.25
CA ILE A 230 -16.96 16.42 26.29
C ILE A 230 -15.80 15.44 26.11
N ASP A 231 -14.99 15.27 27.16
CA ASP A 231 -13.95 14.25 27.21
C ASP A 231 -14.59 12.88 27.46
N MET A 232 -14.37 11.93 26.55
CA MET A 232 -15.03 10.63 26.56
C MET A 232 -14.41 9.66 27.59
N LEU A 233 -13.41 10.08 28.36
CA LEU A 233 -12.97 9.35 29.56
C LEU A 233 -14.09 9.11 30.58
N ILE A 234 -15.15 9.92 30.54
CA ILE A 234 -16.25 9.89 31.51
C ILE A 234 -17.60 9.48 30.91
N ALA A 235 -17.66 9.17 29.61
CA ALA A 235 -18.91 8.89 28.92
C ALA A 235 -18.70 7.93 27.74
N ASP A 236 -19.59 6.95 27.60
CA ASP A 236 -19.82 6.27 26.33
C ASP A 236 -20.92 6.99 25.50
N GLY A 237 -21.34 6.41 24.37
CA GLY A 237 -22.38 7.00 23.51
C GLY A 237 -23.76 7.16 24.19
N THR A 238 -24.15 6.21 25.04
CA THR A 238 -25.41 6.29 25.80
C THR A 238 -25.33 7.35 26.90
N SER A 239 -24.19 7.46 27.58
CA SER A 239 -23.93 8.52 28.56
C SER A 239 -23.89 9.90 27.93
N TYR A 240 -23.32 10.02 26.74
CA TYR A 240 -23.32 11.25 25.97
C TYR A 240 -24.76 11.71 25.70
N SER A 241 -25.63 10.81 25.24
CA SER A 241 -27.05 11.11 25.02
C SER A 241 -27.76 11.51 26.33
N LEU A 242 -27.57 10.71 27.40
CA LEU A 242 -28.18 10.93 28.70
C LEU A 242 -27.78 12.29 29.31
N LEU A 243 -26.52 12.70 29.16
CA LEU A 243 -26.02 14.00 29.63
C LEU A 243 -26.85 15.15 29.01
N PHE A 244 -27.08 15.11 27.70
CA PHE A 244 -27.89 16.12 27.02
C PHE A 244 -29.38 16.02 27.37
N THR A 245 -29.93 14.80 27.50
CA THR A 245 -31.32 14.61 27.91
C THR A 245 -31.58 15.24 29.28
N GLU A 246 -30.76 14.94 30.28
CA GLU A 246 -30.93 15.51 31.62
C GLU A 246 -30.63 17.02 31.66
N LEU A 247 -29.66 17.50 30.87
CA LEU A 247 -29.40 18.93 30.72
C LEU A 247 -30.64 19.67 30.19
N CYS A 248 -31.29 19.13 29.16
CA CYS A 248 -32.49 19.73 28.59
C CYS A 248 -33.68 19.73 29.55
N LEU A 249 -33.85 18.69 30.37
CA LEU A 249 -34.88 18.66 31.41
C LEU A 249 -34.65 19.77 32.43
N LEU A 250 -33.41 19.91 32.93
CA LEU A 250 -33.07 20.99 33.87
C LEU A 250 -33.27 22.39 33.29
N LEU A 251 -32.86 22.60 32.03
CA LEU A 251 -33.05 23.86 31.33
C LEU A 251 -34.54 24.19 31.11
N SER A 252 -35.38 23.18 30.99
CA SER A 252 -36.83 23.32 30.83
C SER A 252 -37.58 23.45 32.17
N GLY A 253 -36.86 23.36 33.31
CA GLY A 253 -37.47 23.37 34.64
C GLY A 253 -38.18 22.07 35.03
N GLU A 254 -37.92 20.98 34.30
CA GLU A 254 -38.52 19.67 34.53
C GLU A 254 -37.81 18.89 35.65
N ILE A 255 -38.52 17.94 36.26
CA ILE A 255 -37.98 17.10 37.33
C ILE A 255 -37.17 15.95 36.73
N LEU A 256 -35.93 15.78 37.21
CA LEU A 256 -35.09 14.66 36.80
C LEU A 256 -35.58 13.32 37.41
N PRO A 257 -35.43 12.19 36.69
CA PRO A 257 -35.69 10.87 37.26
C PRO A 257 -34.88 10.62 38.55
N GLN A 258 -35.42 9.86 39.49
CA GLN A 258 -34.67 9.49 40.69
C GLN A 258 -33.50 8.56 40.34
N LEU A 259 -32.30 8.85 40.86
CA LEU A 259 -31.16 7.93 40.80
C LEU A 259 -31.12 7.07 42.05
N ASP A 260 -30.56 5.88 41.88
CA ASP A 260 -30.14 5.05 43.01
C ASP A 260 -28.81 5.60 43.55
N GLU A 261 -28.85 6.21 44.74
CA GLU A 261 -27.66 6.80 45.36
C GLU A 261 -26.65 5.75 45.86
N HIS A 262 -27.05 4.47 45.88
CA HIS A 262 -26.22 3.36 46.34
C HIS A 262 -25.58 2.59 45.17
N TYR A 263 -25.83 2.97 43.92
CA TYR A 263 -25.24 2.32 42.74
C TYR A 263 -24.69 3.31 41.73
N ASP A 264 -23.37 3.31 41.57
CA ASP A 264 -22.66 4.15 40.62
C ASP A 264 -21.61 3.35 39.83
N PHE A 265 -20.78 4.04 39.04
CA PHE A 265 -19.81 3.38 38.17
C PHE A 265 -18.78 2.55 38.94
N TYR A 266 -18.34 2.98 40.11
CA TYR A 266 -17.40 2.18 40.90
C TYR A 266 -18.05 0.86 41.35
N HIS A 267 -19.30 0.92 41.82
CA HIS A 267 -20.08 -0.29 42.13
C HIS A 267 -20.20 -1.22 40.94
N TYR A 268 -20.59 -0.66 39.79
CA TYR A 268 -20.69 -1.41 38.55
C TYR A 268 -19.39 -2.15 38.22
N LEU A 269 -18.22 -1.51 38.37
CA LEU A 269 -16.93 -2.15 38.15
C LEU A 269 -16.65 -3.31 39.11
N GLN A 270 -17.07 -3.22 40.39
CA GLN A 270 -16.90 -4.32 41.33
C GLN A 270 -17.84 -5.49 41.03
N ASP A 271 -19.10 -5.21 40.69
CA ASP A 271 -20.05 -6.24 40.27
C ASP A 271 -19.57 -6.92 39.00
N LYS A 272 -19.13 -6.14 37.99
CA LYS A 272 -18.68 -6.66 36.69
C LYS A 272 -17.62 -7.75 36.87
N LYS A 273 -16.64 -7.55 37.75
CA LYS A 273 -15.56 -8.53 38.04
C LYS A 273 -16.08 -9.91 38.49
N GLN A 274 -17.24 -9.97 39.15
CA GLN A 274 -17.83 -11.24 39.60
C GLN A 274 -18.41 -12.07 38.44
N TYR A 275 -18.71 -11.42 37.32
CA TYR A 275 -19.32 -12.02 36.13
C TYR A 275 -18.34 -12.17 34.95
N GLU A 276 -17.11 -11.64 35.07
CA GLU A 276 -16.08 -11.76 34.03
C GLU A 276 -15.37 -13.13 34.09
N ASN A 277 -15.08 -13.70 32.93
CA ASN A 277 -14.25 -14.90 32.79
C ASN A 277 -12.96 -14.58 32.02
N LYS A 278 -12.12 -13.73 32.61
CA LYS A 278 -10.89 -13.23 31.97
C LYS A 278 -9.90 -14.33 31.58
N GLU A 279 -9.77 -15.39 32.38
CA GLU A 279 -8.83 -16.46 32.09
C GLU A 279 -9.23 -17.23 30.82
N SER A 280 -10.51 -17.61 30.70
CA SER A 280 -11.01 -18.27 29.49
C SER A 280 -10.88 -17.37 28.26
N ALA A 281 -11.17 -16.08 28.41
CA ALA A 281 -11.00 -15.10 27.33
C ALA A 281 -9.53 -14.96 26.92
N TYR A 282 -8.61 -14.87 27.89
CA TYR A 282 -7.17 -14.81 27.64
C TYR A 282 -6.67 -16.05 26.88
N GLN A 283 -7.03 -17.27 27.30
CA GLN A 283 -6.59 -18.49 26.61
C GLN A 283 -7.09 -18.56 25.16
N TYR A 284 -8.33 -18.12 24.90
CA TYR A 284 -8.85 -18.00 23.55
C TYR A 284 -7.99 -17.06 22.69
N TRP A 285 -7.73 -15.84 23.18
CA TRP A 285 -6.97 -14.84 22.41
C TRP A 285 -5.51 -15.21 22.26
N LYS A 286 -4.88 -15.78 23.29
CA LYS A 286 -3.50 -16.30 23.22
C LYS A 286 -3.32 -17.29 22.06
N ASN A 287 -4.29 -18.17 21.83
CA ASN A 287 -4.27 -19.12 20.72
C ASN A 287 -4.61 -18.47 19.36
N LYS A 288 -5.39 -17.38 19.37
CA LYS A 288 -5.85 -16.71 18.14
C LYS A 288 -4.84 -15.68 17.60
N ILE A 289 -4.13 -14.96 18.48
CA ILE A 289 -3.18 -13.88 18.16
C ILE A 289 -2.19 -14.25 17.04
N PRO A 290 -1.53 -15.42 17.03
CA PRO A 290 -0.56 -15.78 15.99
C PRO A 290 -1.16 -15.85 14.58
N ASN A 291 -2.48 -16.01 14.46
CA ASN A 291 -3.20 -16.17 13.20
C ASN A 291 -4.08 -14.95 12.85
N LEU A 292 -4.04 -13.87 13.66
CA LEU A 292 -4.77 -12.65 13.33
C LEU A 292 -4.10 -11.98 12.11
N PRO A 293 -4.89 -11.48 11.15
CA PRO A 293 -4.33 -10.71 10.05
C PRO A 293 -3.82 -9.35 10.52
N ASP A 294 -3.10 -8.66 9.64
CA ASP A 294 -2.68 -7.29 9.90
C ASP A 294 -3.88 -6.32 9.91
N SER A 295 -3.72 -5.21 10.63
CA SER A 295 -4.57 -4.03 10.45
C SER A 295 -4.53 -3.53 8.98
N PRO A 296 -5.57 -2.82 8.48
CA PRO A 296 -5.55 -2.29 7.11
C PRO A 296 -4.28 -1.51 6.77
N LEU A 297 -3.53 -2.00 5.78
CA LEU A 297 -2.31 -1.36 5.25
C LEU A 297 -2.70 -0.26 4.25
N LEU A 298 -3.31 0.81 4.75
CA LEU A 298 -3.78 1.92 3.93
C LEU A 298 -2.60 2.69 3.29
N PRO A 299 -2.77 3.28 2.09
CA PRO A 299 -1.75 4.06 1.42
C PRO A 299 -1.52 5.41 2.13
N LEU A 300 -0.65 5.39 3.15
CA LEU A 300 -0.29 6.58 3.90
C LEU A 300 0.54 7.55 3.05
N TYR A 301 0.21 8.84 3.16
CA TYR A 301 0.97 9.94 2.58
C TYR A 301 2.17 10.33 3.45
N MET A 302 1.99 10.27 4.77
CA MET A 302 3.02 10.60 5.76
C MET A 302 3.14 9.49 6.78
N ASP A 303 4.37 9.23 7.21
CA ASP A 303 4.65 8.36 8.35
C ASP A 303 4.02 8.95 9.62
N PRO A 304 3.25 8.18 10.41
CA PRO A 304 2.68 8.62 11.68
C PRO A 304 3.68 9.31 12.62
N GLU A 305 4.94 8.88 12.63
CA GLU A 305 5.98 9.45 13.51
C GLU A 305 6.44 10.86 13.10
N LYS A 306 6.17 11.27 11.84
CA LYS A 306 6.54 12.59 11.33
C LYS A 306 5.48 13.67 11.59
N ILE A 307 4.31 13.29 12.11
CA ILE A 307 3.21 14.22 12.36
C ILE A 307 3.32 14.80 13.77
N ASN A 308 3.64 16.09 13.86
CA ASN A 308 3.81 16.79 15.14
C ASN A 308 2.50 17.38 15.70
N LYS A 309 1.56 17.76 14.82
CA LYS A 309 0.28 18.36 15.22
C LYS A 309 -0.86 17.67 14.50
N ILE A 310 -1.73 17.03 15.26
CA ILE A 310 -2.85 16.27 14.73
C ILE A 310 -3.99 17.22 14.37
N LYS A 311 -4.55 17.00 13.17
CA LYS A 311 -5.77 17.65 12.70
C LYS A 311 -6.71 16.57 12.21
N ILE A 312 -7.89 16.50 12.81
CA ILE A 312 -8.91 15.55 12.37
C ILE A 312 -9.82 16.26 11.38
N LYS A 313 -10.19 15.55 10.30
CA LYS A 313 -11.21 15.98 9.36
C LYS A 313 -12.32 14.94 9.30
N ARG A 314 -13.50 15.41 8.90
CA ARG A 314 -14.72 14.60 8.81
C ARG A 314 -15.20 14.50 7.37
N LEU A 315 -15.48 13.27 6.93
CA LEU A 315 -16.37 12.99 5.79
C LEU A 315 -17.70 12.48 6.33
N SER A 316 -18.81 12.82 5.69
CA SER A 316 -20.12 12.37 6.16
C SER A 316 -21.12 12.18 5.04
N TRP A 317 -21.99 11.20 5.20
CA TRP A 317 -23.12 10.95 4.32
C TRP A 317 -24.34 10.48 5.13
N THR A 318 -25.52 10.96 4.76
CA THR A 318 -26.78 10.64 5.43
C THR A 318 -27.64 9.79 4.51
N PHE A 319 -28.11 8.65 5.01
CA PHE A 319 -29.10 7.85 4.29
C PHE A 319 -30.41 8.61 4.13
N SER A 320 -31.06 8.49 2.97
CA SER A 320 -32.50 8.73 2.92
C SER A 320 -33.25 7.68 3.75
N SER A 321 -34.42 8.03 4.28
CA SER A 321 -35.26 7.08 5.04
C SER A 321 -35.58 5.82 4.23
N LYS A 322 -35.73 5.96 2.90
CA LYS A 322 -35.97 4.84 1.98
C LYS A 322 -34.74 3.93 1.84
N GLU A 323 -33.57 4.50 1.58
CA GLU A 323 -32.33 3.72 1.44
C GLU A 323 -32.01 2.95 2.73
N TRP A 324 -32.10 3.60 3.89
CA TRP A 324 -31.84 2.93 5.17
C TRP A 324 -32.85 1.80 5.42
N LYS A 325 -34.13 2.03 5.17
CA LYS A 325 -35.17 1.00 5.32
C LYS A 325 -34.87 -0.20 4.43
N ASN A 326 -34.53 0.02 3.17
CA ASN A 326 -34.21 -1.05 2.24
C ASN A 326 -32.95 -1.83 2.66
N PHE A 327 -31.85 -1.12 2.93
CA PHE A 327 -30.59 -1.73 3.34
C PHE A 327 -30.76 -2.56 4.62
N SER A 328 -31.41 -1.97 5.64
CA SER A 328 -31.64 -2.66 6.92
C SER A 328 -32.59 -3.84 6.78
N ASN A 329 -33.63 -3.75 5.95
CA ASN A 329 -34.53 -4.88 5.67
C ASN A 329 -33.81 -6.02 4.96
N LEU A 330 -33.01 -5.75 3.92
CA LEU A 330 -32.25 -6.76 3.20
C LEU A 330 -31.27 -7.50 4.11
N ALA A 331 -30.56 -6.77 5.00
CA ALA A 331 -29.70 -7.38 6.01
C ALA A 331 -30.51 -8.33 6.93
N LYS A 332 -31.62 -7.82 7.49
CA LYS A 332 -32.47 -8.55 8.43
C LYS A 332 -33.13 -9.78 7.80
N GLU A 333 -33.61 -9.69 6.57
CA GLU A 333 -34.21 -10.80 5.82
C GLU A 333 -33.24 -11.98 5.68
N ASN A 334 -31.94 -11.68 5.61
CA ASN A 334 -30.84 -12.63 5.53
C ASN A 334 -30.23 -13.02 6.89
N ASN A 335 -30.88 -12.66 8.01
CA ASN A 335 -30.42 -12.89 9.40
C ASN A 335 -29.08 -12.23 9.74
N ILE A 336 -28.81 -11.07 9.14
CA ILE A 336 -27.61 -10.27 9.36
C ILE A 336 -28.02 -8.96 10.05
N THR A 337 -27.27 -8.54 11.06
CA THR A 337 -27.46 -7.23 11.68
C THR A 337 -26.98 -6.12 10.74
N PRO A 338 -27.70 -4.98 10.62
CA PRO A 338 -27.28 -3.88 9.76
C PRO A 338 -25.86 -3.38 10.04
N SER A 339 -25.43 -3.37 11.30
CA SER A 339 -24.06 -2.98 11.71
C SER A 339 -22.98 -3.87 11.09
N ILE A 340 -23.17 -5.20 11.11
CA ILE A 340 -22.20 -6.13 10.51
C ILE A 340 -22.22 -6.04 8.98
N ALA A 341 -23.38 -5.81 8.35
CA ALA A 341 -23.45 -5.57 6.92
C ALA A 341 -22.68 -4.29 6.51
N LEU A 342 -22.84 -3.19 7.27
CA LEU A 342 -22.09 -1.95 7.07
C LEU A 342 -20.57 -2.17 7.24
N ALA A 343 -20.16 -2.90 8.27
CA ALA A 343 -18.75 -3.18 8.55
C ALA A 343 -18.12 -4.11 7.51
N THR A 344 -18.88 -5.08 7.01
CA THR A 344 -18.43 -5.97 5.93
C THR A 344 -18.22 -5.17 4.65
N CYS A 345 -19.18 -4.31 4.27
CA CYS A 345 -19.03 -3.41 3.12
C CYS A 345 -17.81 -2.48 3.28
N PHE A 346 -17.63 -1.88 4.45
CA PHE A 346 -16.49 -1.03 4.75
C PHE A 346 -15.16 -1.78 4.58
N SER A 347 -15.08 -2.98 5.14
CA SER A 347 -13.88 -3.84 5.05
C SER A 347 -13.58 -4.26 3.62
N SER A 348 -14.59 -4.65 2.83
CA SER A 348 -14.41 -5.01 1.41
C SER A 348 -13.88 -3.83 0.59
N VAL A 349 -14.32 -2.60 0.88
CA VAL A 349 -13.80 -1.38 0.22
C VAL A 349 -12.35 -1.13 0.62
N LEU A 350 -12.02 -1.15 1.92
CA LEU A 350 -10.65 -0.95 2.37
C LEU A 350 -9.69 -1.99 1.78
N ALA A 351 -10.10 -3.26 1.73
CA ALA A 351 -9.31 -4.35 1.18
C ALA A 351 -8.89 -4.11 -0.28
N ARG A 352 -9.65 -3.31 -1.04
CA ARG A 352 -9.25 -2.93 -2.40
C ARG A 352 -8.03 -2.01 -2.44
N TRP A 353 -7.86 -1.15 -1.44
CA TRP A 353 -6.70 -0.25 -1.31
C TRP A 353 -5.53 -0.88 -0.56
N THR A 354 -5.75 -1.96 0.20
CA THR A 354 -4.66 -2.64 0.92
C THR A 354 -4.20 -3.92 0.22
N GLY A 355 -5.02 -4.53 -0.63
CA GLY A 355 -4.75 -5.81 -1.28
C GLY A 355 -4.86 -7.03 -0.36
N GLN A 356 -5.41 -6.88 0.85
CA GLN A 356 -5.50 -7.96 1.85
C GLN A 356 -6.79 -8.79 1.71
N ASN A 357 -6.71 -10.09 2.04
CA ASN A 357 -7.84 -11.04 2.03
C ASN A 357 -8.66 -11.05 3.34
N SER A 358 -8.05 -10.58 4.41
CA SER A 358 -8.72 -10.27 5.66
C SER A 358 -8.05 -9.08 6.32
N LEU A 359 -8.82 -8.35 7.13
CA LEU A 359 -8.40 -7.13 7.80
C LEU A 359 -8.70 -7.26 9.29
N LEU A 360 -7.79 -6.82 10.15
CA LEU A 360 -8.06 -6.69 11.57
C LEU A 360 -8.62 -5.30 11.88
N LEU A 361 -9.91 -5.22 12.21
CA LEU A 361 -10.57 -3.96 12.58
C LEU A 361 -10.82 -3.89 14.08
N ASN A 362 -10.75 -2.67 14.61
CA ASN A 362 -11.07 -2.34 15.98
C ASN A 362 -12.56 -1.95 16.08
N PHE A 363 -13.37 -2.69 16.83
CA PHE A 363 -14.80 -2.44 17.00
C PHE A 363 -15.11 -1.89 18.38
N THR A 364 -15.83 -0.76 18.39
CA THR A 364 -16.36 -0.14 19.61
C THR A 364 -17.65 -0.84 20.04
N LEU A 365 -17.70 -1.30 21.30
CA LEU A 365 -18.86 -1.91 21.93
C LEU A 365 -19.39 -1.03 23.06
N PHE A 366 -20.69 -0.80 23.07
CA PHE A 366 -21.41 -0.21 24.20
C PHE A 366 -21.80 -1.32 25.19
N ASP A 367 -20.83 -1.77 26.01
CA ASP A 367 -20.92 -2.96 26.87
C ASP A 367 -21.60 -2.68 28.23
N ARG A 368 -22.75 -2.02 28.21
CA ARG A 368 -23.58 -1.79 29.41
C ARG A 368 -24.27 -3.07 29.86
N LYS A 369 -23.54 -3.93 30.60
CA LYS A 369 -24.11 -5.11 31.26
C LYS A 369 -25.23 -4.68 32.23
N PRO A 370 -26.46 -5.24 32.16
CA PRO A 370 -27.58 -4.84 33.03
C PRO A 370 -27.45 -5.49 34.42
N LEU A 371 -26.42 -5.08 35.18
CA LEU A 371 -26.09 -5.62 36.49
C LEU A 371 -27.14 -5.22 37.55
N ALA A 372 -27.57 -3.95 37.51
CA ALA A 372 -28.59 -3.35 38.37
C ALA A 372 -29.54 -2.43 37.56
N PRO A 373 -30.78 -2.14 38.05
CA PRO A 373 -31.71 -1.22 37.40
C PRO A 373 -31.15 0.18 37.14
N ALA A 374 -30.23 0.63 38.02
CA ALA A 374 -29.63 1.97 37.95
C ALA A 374 -28.66 2.17 36.78
N VAL A 375 -28.09 1.10 36.20
CA VAL A 375 -26.98 1.18 35.21
C VAL A 375 -27.27 2.10 34.02
N ASN A 376 -28.49 2.07 33.50
CA ASN A 376 -28.86 2.87 32.34
C ASN A 376 -28.97 4.37 32.63
N ASN A 377 -29.02 4.76 33.90
CA ASN A 377 -29.11 6.15 34.34
C ASN A 377 -27.77 6.70 34.86
N ILE A 378 -26.67 5.95 34.71
CA ILE A 378 -25.33 6.38 35.14
C ILE A 378 -24.59 7.02 33.96
N ILE A 379 -24.01 8.20 34.22
CA ILE A 379 -22.99 8.80 33.36
C ILE A 379 -21.62 8.21 33.69
N ALA A 380 -21.05 7.39 32.78
CA ALA A 380 -19.70 6.86 32.84
C ALA A 380 -19.28 6.26 31.48
N ASP A 381 -17.99 5.90 31.33
CA ASP A 381 -17.50 5.19 30.15
C ASP A 381 -17.62 3.67 30.33
N PHE A 382 -18.66 3.08 29.72
CA PHE A 382 -18.88 1.63 29.66
C PHE A 382 -18.34 1.00 28.36
N THR A 383 -17.55 1.74 27.60
CA THR A 383 -17.03 1.27 26.31
C THR A 383 -16.12 0.06 26.52
N ASN A 384 -16.29 -0.94 25.66
CA ASN A 384 -15.31 -2.00 25.47
C ASN A 384 -14.89 -2.03 24.00
N VAL A 385 -13.74 -2.60 23.73
CA VAL A 385 -13.21 -2.75 22.38
C VAL A 385 -13.01 -4.22 22.09
N ILE A 386 -13.35 -4.66 20.89
CA ILE A 386 -13.01 -6.00 20.39
C ILE A 386 -12.31 -5.89 19.04
N LEU A 387 -11.39 -6.82 18.77
CA LEU A 387 -10.75 -6.92 17.46
C LEU A 387 -11.44 -7.99 16.63
N LEU A 388 -11.82 -7.64 15.41
CA LEU A 388 -12.46 -8.56 14.49
C LEU A 388 -11.60 -8.77 13.26
N GLU A 389 -11.33 -10.03 12.95
CA GLU A 389 -10.90 -10.43 11.62
C GLU A 389 -12.11 -10.31 10.68
N MET A 390 -12.02 -9.38 9.74
CA MET A 390 -13.03 -9.18 8.70
C MET A 390 -12.56 -9.88 7.43
N LYS A 391 -13.33 -10.86 6.95
CA LYS A 391 -13.08 -11.50 5.65
C LYS A 391 -13.49 -10.57 4.51
N THR A 392 -12.64 -10.46 3.49
CA THR A 392 -12.77 -9.49 2.38
C THR A 392 -12.49 -10.09 1.00
N ASP A 393 -12.72 -11.40 0.87
CA ASP A 393 -12.68 -12.09 -0.42
C ASP A 393 -13.84 -11.67 -1.34
N ASN A 394 -13.88 -12.20 -2.57
CA ASN A 394 -14.82 -11.76 -3.60
C ASN A 394 -16.22 -12.44 -3.50
N ARG A 395 -16.50 -13.23 -2.46
CA ARG A 395 -17.81 -13.90 -2.30
C ARG A 395 -18.97 -12.90 -2.16
N PRO A 396 -20.22 -13.37 -2.36
CA PRO A 396 -21.40 -12.54 -2.12
C PRO A 396 -21.43 -11.90 -0.73
N LEU A 397 -21.99 -10.69 -0.66
CA LEU A 397 -21.98 -9.89 0.58
C LEU A 397 -22.71 -10.62 1.71
N ILE A 398 -23.78 -11.35 1.41
CA ILE A 398 -24.52 -12.14 2.38
C ILE A 398 -23.62 -13.20 3.02
N SER A 399 -22.83 -13.92 2.22
CA SER A 399 -21.94 -14.97 2.71
C SER A 399 -20.82 -14.39 3.59
N LEU A 400 -20.17 -13.32 3.12
CA LEU A 400 -19.15 -12.60 3.89
C LEU A 400 -19.71 -12.05 5.21
N SER A 401 -20.89 -11.43 5.17
CA SER A 401 -21.50 -10.84 6.35
C SER A 401 -21.91 -11.88 7.38
N LYS A 402 -22.31 -13.10 6.95
CA LYS A 402 -22.58 -14.21 7.86
C LYS A 402 -21.31 -14.70 8.56
N ASP A 403 -20.21 -14.84 7.83
CA ASP A 403 -18.91 -15.24 8.40
C ASP A 403 -18.38 -14.17 9.37
N ASN A 404 -18.47 -12.90 8.99
CA ASN A 404 -18.07 -11.78 9.84
C ASN A 404 -18.98 -11.65 11.08
N GLN A 405 -20.29 -11.93 10.96
CA GLN A 405 -21.19 -11.97 12.11
C GLN A 405 -20.84 -13.12 13.06
N ASN A 406 -20.48 -14.29 12.54
CA ASN A 406 -20.00 -15.40 13.37
C ASN A 406 -18.69 -15.04 14.09
N THR A 407 -17.78 -14.37 13.40
CA THR A 407 -16.53 -13.87 13.98
C THR A 407 -16.79 -12.87 15.10
N PHE A 408 -17.75 -11.96 14.91
CA PHE A 408 -18.23 -11.05 15.95
C PHE A 408 -18.77 -11.82 17.17
N ILE A 409 -19.64 -12.80 16.94
CA ILE A 409 -20.26 -13.60 18.00
C ILE A 409 -19.19 -14.32 18.84
N GLU A 410 -18.20 -14.91 18.20
CA GLU A 410 -17.10 -15.62 18.88
C GLU A 410 -16.18 -14.66 19.63
N ALA A 411 -15.77 -13.55 19.01
CA ALA A 411 -14.92 -12.55 19.65
C ALA A 411 -15.62 -11.92 20.86
N TRP A 412 -16.91 -11.63 20.74
CA TRP A 412 -17.69 -11.04 21.82
C TRP A 412 -17.80 -11.95 23.06
N GLN A 413 -17.95 -13.27 22.87
CA GLN A 413 -17.97 -14.24 23.97
C GLN A 413 -16.68 -14.21 24.82
N HIS A 414 -15.59 -13.68 24.26
CA HIS A 414 -14.29 -13.57 24.89
C HIS A 414 -13.88 -12.09 25.09
N SER A 415 -14.85 -11.18 25.17
CA SER A 415 -14.63 -9.73 25.31
C SER A 415 -14.20 -9.29 26.72
N ASP A 416 -14.23 -10.20 27.70
CA ASP A 416 -13.72 -9.93 29.05
C ASP A 416 -12.18 -9.75 29.08
N TYR A 417 -11.48 -10.24 28.04
CA TYR A 417 -10.12 -9.81 27.70
C TYR A 417 -10.23 -8.71 26.63
N SER A 418 -9.97 -7.47 27.02
CA SER A 418 -10.30 -6.30 26.19
C SER A 418 -9.44 -6.27 24.92
N GLY A 419 -9.99 -5.72 23.83
CA GLY A 419 -9.21 -5.47 22.61
C GLY A 419 -8.00 -4.58 22.83
N ILE A 420 -7.98 -3.73 23.87
CA ILE A 420 -6.79 -2.99 24.29
C ILE A 420 -5.68 -3.92 24.79
N ASP A 421 -6.03 -4.95 25.56
CA ASP A 421 -5.06 -5.94 26.03
C ASP A 421 -4.52 -6.78 24.85
N ILE A 422 -5.39 -7.14 23.89
CA ILE A 422 -4.98 -7.82 22.66
C ILE A 422 -4.03 -6.95 21.83
N ILE A 423 -4.33 -5.65 21.63
CA ILE A 423 -3.44 -4.70 20.94
C ILE A 423 -2.09 -4.62 21.65
N ARG A 424 -2.07 -4.61 22.99
CA ARG A 424 -0.82 -4.59 23.78
C ARG A 424 0.01 -5.85 23.52
N ASP A 425 -0.62 -7.02 23.45
CA ASP A 425 0.07 -8.28 23.16
C ASP A 425 0.59 -8.35 21.71
N LEU A 426 -0.19 -7.86 20.73
CA LEU A 426 0.25 -7.74 19.33
C LEU A 426 1.48 -6.82 19.19
N ARG A 427 1.50 -5.68 19.90
CA ARG A 427 2.66 -4.76 19.93
C ARG A 427 3.89 -5.42 20.55
N LYS A 428 3.74 -6.15 21.66
CA LYS A 428 4.85 -6.87 22.31
C LYS A 428 5.49 -7.92 21.40
N ASN A 429 4.68 -8.58 20.57
CA ASN A 429 5.16 -9.57 19.59
C ASN A 429 5.78 -8.93 18.34
N GLY A 430 5.79 -7.59 18.23
CA GLY A 430 6.34 -6.85 17.10
C GLY A 430 5.50 -6.89 15.82
N THR A 431 4.30 -7.48 15.85
CA THR A 431 3.49 -7.70 14.63
C THR A 431 2.58 -6.53 14.27
N HIS A 432 2.41 -5.52 15.13
CA HIS A 432 1.51 -4.39 14.89
C HIS A 432 2.04 -3.12 15.59
N PRO A 433 3.07 -2.42 15.06
CA PRO A 433 3.73 -1.31 15.76
C PRO A 433 2.76 -0.18 16.14
N TYR A 434 1.75 0.09 15.30
CA TYR A 434 0.71 1.09 15.57
C TYR A 434 -0.57 0.51 16.19
N GLY A 435 -0.62 -0.80 16.47
CA GLY A 435 -1.83 -1.49 16.94
C GLY A 435 -2.88 -1.66 15.83
N CYS A 436 -4.15 -1.40 16.17
CA CYS A 436 -5.29 -1.46 15.23
C CYS A 436 -5.97 -0.08 15.13
N PRO A 437 -5.40 0.85 14.32
CA PRO A 437 -5.81 2.25 14.28
C PRO A 437 -7.03 2.54 13.38
N VAL A 438 -7.65 1.52 12.78
CA VAL A 438 -8.90 1.68 12.01
C VAL A 438 -10.06 1.18 12.87
N VAL A 439 -10.92 2.11 13.26
CA VAL A 439 -12.03 1.89 14.20
C VAL A 439 -13.36 1.84 13.46
N PHE A 440 -14.25 0.95 13.90
CA PHE A 440 -15.63 0.87 13.47
C PHE A 440 -16.57 0.96 14.67
N THR A 441 -17.42 1.97 14.68
CA THR A 441 -18.35 2.30 15.75
C THR A 441 -19.78 2.30 15.18
N SER A 442 -20.72 1.60 15.84
CA SER A 442 -22.12 1.57 15.41
C SER A 442 -23.08 1.88 16.56
N HIS A 443 -23.78 3.02 16.46
CA HIS A 443 -24.80 3.49 17.39
C HIS A 443 -26.06 3.92 16.61
N ILE A 444 -26.64 2.97 15.85
CA ILE A 444 -27.76 3.20 14.92
C ILE A 444 -29.15 3.08 15.56
N ASN A 445 -29.27 2.38 16.70
CA ASN A 445 -30.57 2.03 17.28
C ASN A 445 -31.14 3.11 18.20
N GLN A 446 -30.28 3.84 18.90
CA GLN A 446 -30.67 4.98 19.73
C GLN A 446 -30.04 6.26 19.18
N PRO A 447 -30.78 7.37 19.08
CA PRO A 447 -30.21 8.63 18.66
C PRO A 447 -29.20 9.13 19.71
N LEU A 448 -28.00 9.53 19.25
CA LEU A 448 -27.05 10.23 20.15
C LEU A 448 -27.62 11.58 20.59
N ILE A 449 -28.29 12.26 19.65
CA ILE A 449 -29.02 13.50 19.85
C ILE A 449 -30.39 13.29 19.21
N ASP A 450 -31.45 13.46 20.00
CA ASP A 450 -32.83 13.32 19.56
C ASP A 450 -33.50 14.68 19.33
N LYS A 451 -34.76 14.65 18.87
CA LYS A 451 -35.53 15.86 18.60
C LYS A 451 -35.87 16.66 19.85
N ASN A 452 -35.93 16.04 21.02
CA ASN A 452 -36.20 16.74 22.27
C ASN A 452 -34.98 17.58 22.66
N ILE A 453 -33.78 17.02 22.51
CA ILE A 453 -32.52 17.75 22.69
C ILE A 453 -32.45 18.93 21.72
N GLU A 454 -32.72 18.72 20.43
CA GLU A 454 -32.73 19.81 19.44
C GLU A 454 -33.78 20.88 19.73
N SER A 455 -34.92 20.48 20.30
CA SER A 455 -35.96 21.43 20.66
C SER A 455 -35.51 22.42 21.73
N VAL A 456 -34.60 22.04 22.63
CA VAL A 456 -34.11 22.90 23.70
C VAL A 456 -32.81 23.59 23.31
N LEU A 457 -31.82 22.83 22.79
CA LEU A 457 -30.48 23.33 22.46
C LEU A 457 -30.37 23.91 21.05
N GLY A 458 -31.36 23.69 20.17
CA GLY A 458 -31.29 24.10 18.76
C GLY A 458 -30.82 22.98 17.84
N SER A 459 -30.82 23.27 16.54
CA SER A 459 -30.48 22.32 15.48
C SER A 459 -29.01 21.88 15.55
N ILE A 460 -28.74 20.62 15.21
CA ILE A 460 -27.38 20.07 15.19
C ILE A 460 -26.53 20.77 14.12
N GLY A 461 -25.48 21.47 14.55
CA GLY A 461 -24.48 22.11 13.71
C GLY A 461 -23.27 21.22 13.43
N TRP A 462 -22.13 21.86 13.16
CA TRP A 462 -20.87 21.14 12.92
C TRP A 462 -20.40 20.40 14.18
N GLY A 463 -19.74 19.27 14.01
CA GLY A 463 -19.12 18.53 15.11
C GLY A 463 -18.01 17.62 14.61
N ILE A 464 -17.18 17.13 15.52
CA ILE A 464 -16.08 16.20 15.26
C ILE A 464 -15.84 15.33 16.49
N SER A 465 -15.53 14.05 16.29
CA SER A 465 -14.94 13.21 17.34
C SER A 465 -13.45 13.08 17.07
N GLN A 466 -12.68 12.98 18.14
CA GLN A 466 -11.25 12.73 18.06
C GLN A 466 -10.92 11.61 19.03
N THR A 467 -10.04 10.70 18.61
CA THR A 467 -9.53 9.61 19.44
C THR A 467 -8.03 9.50 19.20
N PRO A 468 -7.19 9.56 20.25
CA PRO A 468 -5.75 9.49 20.09
C PRO A 468 -5.32 8.19 19.41
N GLN A 469 -4.26 8.25 18.59
CA GLN A 469 -3.69 7.12 17.84
C GLN A 469 -4.60 6.49 16.76
N VAL A 470 -5.87 6.89 16.65
CA VAL A 470 -6.78 6.41 15.60
C VAL A 470 -6.50 7.14 14.30
N TRP A 471 -6.36 6.37 13.21
CA TRP A 471 -6.12 6.93 11.88
C TRP A 471 -7.42 7.27 11.18
N LEU A 472 -8.40 6.37 11.29
CA LEU A 472 -9.71 6.46 10.67
C LEU A 472 -10.75 5.84 11.60
N ASP A 473 -11.70 6.66 12.05
CA ASP A 473 -12.86 6.25 12.84
C ASP A 473 -14.11 6.28 11.96
N HIS A 474 -14.64 5.09 11.63
CA HIS A 474 -15.92 4.94 10.97
C HIS A 474 -17.04 4.90 12.01
N MET A 475 -17.99 5.82 11.90
CA MET A 475 -19.16 5.88 12.76
C MET A 475 -20.45 5.74 11.95
N ALA A 476 -21.25 4.73 12.25
CA ALA A 476 -22.64 4.62 11.82
C ALA A 476 -23.56 5.01 12.98
N ILE A 477 -24.19 6.18 12.91
CA ILE A 477 -24.90 6.80 14.05
C ILE A 477 -26.28 7.31 13.67
N ASN A 478 -27.21 7.25 14.61
CA ASN A 478 -28.53 7.85 14.48
C ASN A 478 -28.49 9.30 15.01
N LYS A 479 -28.77 10.26 14.12
CA LYS A 479 -28.94 11.68 14.44
C LYS A 479 -30.38 12.07 14.14
N SER A 480 -31.18 12.26 15.19
CA SER A 480 -32.58 12.71 15.08
C SER A 480 -33.47 11.86 14.17
N GLY A 481 -33.19 10.54 14.11
CA GLY A 481 -33.92 9.57 13.28
C GLY A 481 -33.29 9.32 11.91
N ASN A 482 -32.25 10.06 11.52
CA ASN A 482 -31.51 9.83 10.29
C ASN A 482 -30.22 9.04 10.58
N ILE A 483 -29.96 8.01 9.78
CA ILE A 483 -28.69 7.28 9.89
C ILE A 483 -27.61 7.99 9.09
N VAL A 484 -26.53 8.35 9.79
CA VAL A 484 -25.38 9.06 9.23
C VAL A 484 -24.16 8.16 9.33
N LEU A 485 -23.43 8.05 8.21
CA LEU A 485 -22.10 7.45 8.14
C LEU A 485 -21.08 8.59 8.18
N GLN A 486 -20.17 8.57 9.16
CA GLN A 486 -19.15 9.61 9.34
C GLN A 486 -17.77 8.99 9.47
N TRP A 487 -16.78 9.54 8.78
CA TRP A 487 -15.38 9.15 8.89
C TRP A 487 -14.57 10.31 9.45
N ASP A 488 -14.07 10.15 10.66
CA ASP A 488 -13.14 11.08 11.28
C ASP A 488 -11.73 10.54 11.15
N TYR A 489 -10.87 11.26 10.43
CA TYR A 489 -9.56 10.78 10.04
C TYR A 489 -8.47 11.83 10.27
N ASN A 490 -7.25 11.36 10.52
CA ASN A 490 -6.10 12.24 10.61
C ASN A 490 -5.73 12.77 9.21
N ASN A 491 -5.86 14.08 9.03
CA ASN A 491 -5.70 14.75 7.73
C ASN A 491 -4.33 14.51 7.10
N ASP A 492 -3.27 14.53 7.89
CA ASP A 492 -1.90 14.53 7.36
C ASP A 492 -1.40 13.11 7.02
N LEU A 493 -2.09 12.07 7.52
CA LEU A 493 -1.80 10.68 7.19
C LEU A 493 -2.21 10.30 5.75
N PHE A 494 -3.25 10.94 5.21
CA PHE A 494 -3.82 10.54 3.92
C PHE A 494 -3.74 11.66 2.90
N ARG A 495 -3.51 11.31 1.63
CA ARG A 495 -3.79 12.25 0.55
C ARG A 495 -5.30 12.47 0.49
N ASN A 496 -5.71 13.73 0.35
CA ASN A 496 -7.13 14.09 0.31
C ASN A 496 -7.87 13.35 -0.81
N ASP A 497 -7.29 13.27 -2.00
CA ASP A 497 -7.88 12.57 -3.15
C ASP A 497 -8.03 11.06 -2.93
N VAL A 498 -7.15 10.44 -2.14
CA VAL A 498 -7.26 9.02 -1.81
C VAL A 498 -8.40 8.77 -0.83
N ILE A 499 -8.38 9.42 0.33
CA ILE A 499 -9.38 9.14 1.38
C ILE A 499 -10.81 9.50 0.93
N THR A 500 -10.98 10.58 0.16
CA THR A 500 -12.29 10.93 -0.40
C THR A 500 -12.75 9.91 -1.44
N THR A 501 -11.84 9.39 -2.27
CA THR A 501 -12.18 8.35 -3.26
C THR A 501 -12.63 7.06 -2.57
N ILE A 502 -11.95 6.62 -1.51
CA ILE A 502 -12.34 5.44 -0.75
C ILE A 502 -13.74 5.66 -0.14
N PHE A 503 -14.00 6.84 0.44
CA PHE A 503 -15.31 7.19 0.99
C PHE A 503 -16.40 7.19 -0.10
N ASP A 504 -16.15 7.80 -1.25
CA ASP A 504 -17.12 7.84 -2.36
C ASP A 504 -17.45 6.45 -2.89
N VAL A 505 -16.45 5.56 -2.99
CA VAL A 505 -16.66 4.16 -3.37
C VAL A 505 -17.48 3.42 -2.30
N TYR A 506 -17.20 3.64 -1.02
CA TYR A 506 -18.00 3.09 0.07
C TYR A 506 -19.46 3.54 -0.01
N ILE A 507 -19.73 4.84 -0.16
CA ILE A 507 -21.09 5.36 -0.29
C ILE A 507 -21.78 4.85 -1.56
N SER A 508 -21.06 4.77 -2.69
CA SER A 508 -21.59 4.20 -3.92
C SER A 508 -21.99 2.74 -3.75
N ARG A 509 -21.17 1.94 -3.05
CA ARG A 509 -21.48 0.54 -2.78
C ARG A 509 -22.67 0.40 -1.83
N ILE A 510 -22.74 1.20 -0.78
CA ILE A 510 -23.89 1.25 0.13
C ILE A 510 -25.19 1.59 -0.62
N ARG A 511 -25.17 2.59 -1.50
CA ARG A 511 -26.33 2.94 -2.33
C ARG A 511 -26.74 1.81 -3.26
N GLN A 512 -25.79 1.10 -3.87
CA GLN A 512 -26.09 -0.06 -4.70
C GLN A 512 -26.79 -1.15 -3.86
N LEU A 513 -26.23 -1.48 -2.70
CA LEU A 513 -26.80 -2.48 -1.78
C LEU A 513 -28.18 -2.06 -1.23
N ALA A 514 -28.44 -0.76 -1.08
CA ALA A 514 -29.74 -0.26 -0.63
C ALA A 514 -30.82 -0.28 -1.72
N ASN A 515 -30.44 -0.30 -3.00
CA ASN A 515 -31.37 -0.15 -4.13
C ASN A 515 -31.51 -1.41 -4.99
N ASP A 516 -30.58 -2.35 -4.90
CA ASP A 516 -30.57 -3.59 -5.70
C ASP A 516 -30.34 -4.83 -4.81
N PRO A 517 -31.37 -5.65 -4.57
CA PRO A 517 -31.24 -6.91 -3.84
C PRO A 517 -30.25 -7.90 -4.48
N ASN A 518 -30.07 -7.88 -5.81
CA ASN A 518 -29.14 -8.81 -6.48
C ASN A 518 -27.69 -8.53 -6.09
N ALA A 519 -27.35 -7.26 -5.81
CA ALA A 519 -26.00 -6.85 -5.39
C ALA A 519 -25.52 -7.50 -4.08
N TRP A 520 -26.42 -8.13 -3.30
CA TRP A 520 -26.10 -8.88 -2.08
C TRP A 520 -25.73 -10.34 -2.32
N ILE A 521 -26.28 -10.94 -3.38
CA ILE A 521 -26.11 -12.37 -3.74
C ILE A 521 -25.08 -12.57 -4.85
N GLU A 522 -24.79 -11.55 -5.64
CA GLU A 522 -23.74 -11.59 -6.66
C GLU A 522 -22.35 -11.51 -6.00
N THR A 523 -21.35 -12.09 -6.67
CA THR A 523 -19.92 -11.91 -6.38
C THR A 523 -19.59 -10.44 -6.26
N GLN A 524 -18.71 -10.06 -5.32
CA GLN A 524 -18.33 -8.65 -5.18
C GLN A 524 -17.78 -8.11 -6.51
N PRO A 525 -18.25 -6.93 -6.97
CA PRO A 525 -17.67 -6.30 -8.15
C PRO A 525 -16.26 -5.78 -7.83
N ASP A 526 -15.47 -5.52 -8.86
CA ASP A 526 -14.23 -4.75 -8.70
C ASP A 526 -14.59 -3.31 -8.25
N LEU A 527 -14.05 -2.91 -7.10
CA LEU A 527 -14.30 -1.62 -6.45
C LEU A 527 -13.33 -0.52 -6.90
N ILE A 528 -12.46 -0.79 -7.88
CA ILE A 528 -11.63 0.27 -8.47
C ILE A 528 -12.52 1.32 -9.16
N PRO A 529 -12.29 2.63 -8.94
CA PRO A 529 -13.09 3.66 -9.60
C PRO A 529 -12.98 3.57 -11.12
N LYS A 530 -14.13 3.49 -11.82
CA LYS A 530 -14.21 3.41 -13.28
C LYS A 530 -13.43 4.53 -14.00
N LYS A 531 -13.35 5.72 -13.39
CA LYS A 531 -12.58 6.87 -13.92
C LYS A 531 -11.08 6.56 -13.99
N GLN A 532 -10.51 5.88 -12.99
CA GLN A 532 -9.10 5.49 -12.98
C GLN A 532 -8.81 4.50 -14.10
N LEU A 533 -9.65 3.47 -14.27
CA LEU A 533 -9.52 2.52 -15.38
C LEU A 533 -9.62 3.21 -16.76
N LYS A 534 -10.58 4.12 -16.94
CA LYS A 534 -10.71 4.89 -18.19
C LYS A 534 -9.47 5.71 -18.50
N ASN A 535 -8.89 6.38 -17.50
CA ASN A 535 -7.65 7.14 -17.68
C ASN A 535 -6.50 6.24 -18.11
N ARG A 536 -6.32 5.08 -17.46
CA ARG A 536 -5.29 4.09 -17.83
C ARG A 536 -5.46 3.60 -19.27
N ILE A 537 -6.68 3.31 -19.69
CA ILE A 537 -6.97 2.89 -21.07
C ILE A 537 -6.69 4.03 -22.06
N SER A 538 -7.03 5.27 -21.72
CA SER A 538 -6.83 6.43 -22.62
C SER A 538 -5.38 6.76 -22.93
N VAL A 539 -4.44 6.37 -22.06
CA VAL A 539 -2.99 6.59 -22.28
C VAL A 539 -2.32 5.46 -23.05
N ILE A 540 -2.99 4.31 -23.20
CA ILE A 540 -2.50 3.20 -24.03
C ILE A 540 -2.74 3.57 -25.50
N LYS A 541 -1.66 3.80 -26.25
CA LYS A 541 -1.72 4.07 -27.68
C LYS A 541 -1.65 2.76 -28.45
N LYS A 542 -2.70 2.43 -29.20
CA LYS A 542 -2.66 1.37 -30.21
C LYS A 542 -2.26 1.98 -31.55
N ASP A 543 -1.19 1.49 -32.14
CA ASP A 543 -0.69 1.97 -33.42
C ASP A 543 -0.55 0.80 -34.39
N ASN A 544 -1.59 0.61 -35.20
CA ASN A 544 -1.65 -0.45 -36.21
C ASN A 544 -0.71 -0.19 -37.40
N SER A 545 -0.14 1.01 -37.53
CA SER A 545 0.86 1.30 -38.58
C SER A 545 2.24 0.73 -38.25
N LEU A 546 2.47 0.35 -36.98
CA LEU A 546 3.68 -0.36 -36.54
C LEU A 546 3.59 -1.84 -36.91
N LEU A 547 3.65 -2.13 -38.21
CA LEU A 547 3.54 -3.50 -38.71
C LEU A 547 4.74 -4.35 -38.28
N PRO A 548 4.53 -5.57 -37.75
CA PRO A 548 5.61 -6.49 -37.41
C PRO A 548 6.51 -6.79 -38.62
N HIS A 549 7.82 -6.58 -38.47
CA HIS A 549 8.82 -7.00 -39.44
C HIS A 549 10.14 -7.33 -38.77
N THR A 550 11.06 -7.97 -39.50
CA THR A 550 12.38 -8.32 -38.99
C THR A 550 13.27 -7.09 -38.84
N LEU A 551 14.14 -7.12 -37.82
CA LEU A 551 14.99 -5.99 -37.43
C LEU A 551 15.88 -5.45 -38.55
N HIS A 552 16.35 -6.35 -39.44
CA HIS A 552 17.26 -6.03 -40.52
C HIS A 552 16.54 -5.65 -41.83
N LYS A 553 15.28 -6.07 -42.05
CA LYS A 553 14.60 -6.00 -43.35
C LYS A 553 14.61 -4.60 -43.96
N SER A 554 14.16 -3.60 -43.21
CA SER A 554 14.08 -2.22 -43.72
C SER A 554 15.47 -1.61 -43.93
N ILE A 555 16.47 -2.02 -43.14
CA ILE A 555 17.86 -1.54 -43.31
C ILE A 555 18.42 -2.02 -44.66
N PHE A 556 18.30 -3.32 -44.96
CA PHE A 556 18.74 -3.88 -46.24
C PHE A 556 17.92 -3.35 -47.42
N HIS A 557 16.60 -3.29 -47.28
CA HIS A 557 15.70 -2.83 -48.33
C HIS A 557 15.95 -1.36 -48.71
N ASN A 558 16.07 -0.47 -47.72
CA ASN A 558 16.15 0.97 -47.96
C ASN A 558 17.58 1.46 -48.24
N TYR A 559 18.62 0.79 -47.71
CA TYR A 559 19.97 1.36 -47.67
C TYR A 559 21.09 0.48 -48.24
N SER A 560 20.81 -0.70 -48.80
CA SER A 560 21.82 -1.59 -49.40
C SER A 560 22.74 -0.91 -50.44
N ASN A 561 22.22 0.09 -51.18
CA ASN A 561 22.99 0.86 -52.16
C ASN A 561 23.35 2.27 -51.71
N SER A 562 23.05 2.65 -50.46
CA SER A 562 23.25 4.00 -49.93
C SER A 562 24.71 4.28 -49.59
N SER A 563 25.24 5.41 -50.06
CA SER A 563 26.57 5.92 -49.69
C SER A 563 26.60 6.67 -48.35
N LYS A 564 25.45 6.87 -47.70
CA LYS A 564 25.37 7.52 -46.38
C LYS A 564 26.18 6.74 -45.34
N ILE A 565 26.69 7.45 -44.33
CA ILE A 565 27.48 6.84 -43.25
C ILE A 565 26.55 6.16 -42.23
N ALA A 566 26.75 4.86 -42.03
CA ALA A 566 26.02 4.05 -41.06
C ALA A 566 26.76 3.98 -39.72
N VAL A 567 28.08 3.80 -39.76
CA VAL A 567 28.92 3.64 -38.57
C VAL A 567 30.18 4.48 -38.69
N ILE A 568 30.57 5.16 -37.61
CA ILE A 568 31.90 5.71 -37.40
C ILE A 568 32.56 4.81 -36.34
N ASP A 569 33.58 4.07 -36.75
CA ASP A 569 34.23 3.05 -35.92
C ASP A 569 35.22 3.66 -34.92
N ILE A 570 35.76 2.84 -34.02
CA ILE A 570 36.63 3.23 -32.90
C ILE A 570 37.93 3.95 -33.30
N ASP A 571 38.37 3.78 -34.54
CA ASP A 571 39.54 4.39 -35.17
C ASP A 571 39.16 5.59 -36.05
N SER A 572 37.92 6.10 -35.91
CA SER A 572 37.32 7.14 -36.76
C SER A 572 37.12 6.71 -38.22
N GLN A 573 37.21 5.42 -38.56
CA GLN A 573 36.89 4.94 -39.89
C GLN A 573 35.39 5.04 -40.17
N GLU A 574 35.03 5.68 -41.29
CA GLU A 574 33.64 5.76 -41.73
C GLU A 574 33.22 4.53 -42.55
N TRP A 575 32.09 3.95 -42.18
CA TRP A 575 31.44 2.84 -42.87
C TRP A 575 30.11 3.29 -43.44
N SER A 576 30.02 3.35 -44.77
CA SER A 576 28.74 3.60 -45.43
C SER A 576 27.79 2.41 -45.28
N TYR A 577 26.48 2.66 -45.39
CA TYR A 577 25.46 1.59 -45.42
C TYR A 577 25.80 0.52 -46.47
N LYS A 578 26.16 0.94 -47.69
CA LYS A 578 26.57 0.02 -48.76
C LYS A 578 27.74 -0.88 -48.34
N LYS A 579 28.80 -0.31 -47.75
CA LYS A 579 29.99 -1.07 -47.32
C LYS A 579 29.65 -2.02 -46.17
N LEU A 580 28.91 -1.53 -45.17
CA LEU A 580 28.50 -2.30 -44.00
C LEU A 580 27.62 -3.49 -44.39
N LEU A 581 26.56 -3.24 -45.16
CA LEU A 581 25.58 -4.26 -45.55
C LEU A 581 26.19 -5.27 -46.52
N SER A 582 27.06 -4.85 -47.44
CA SER A 582 27.79 -5.77 -48.31
C SER A 582 28.68 -6.73 -47.52
N LYS A 583 29.41 -6.23 -46.49
CA LYS A 583 30.23 -7.10 -45.65
C LYS A 583 29.38 -8.03 -44.77
N ALA A 584 28.21 -7.58 -44.30
CA ALA A 584 27.25 -8.42 -43.58
C ALA A 584 26.66 -9.52 -44.49
N THR A 585 26.33 -9.22 -45.75
CA THR A 585 25.90 -10.21 -46.75
C THR A 585 26.97 -11.28 -46.97
N ILE A 586 28.24 -10.88 -47.18
CA ILE A 586 29.35 -11.84 -47.36
C ILE A 586 29.50 -12.76 -46.15
N LEU A 587 29.45 -12.20 -44.93
CA LEU A 587 29.52 -13.00 -43.71
C LEU A 587 28.31 -13.94 -43.58
N SER A 588 27.12 -13.47 -43.94
CA SER A 588 25.87 -14.24 -43.93
C SER A 588 25.95 -15.45 -44.88
N ASP A 589 26.43 -15.25 -46.11
CA ASP A 589 26.65 -16.32 -47.09
C ASP A 589 27.66 -17.36 -46.57
N GLN A 590 28.76 -16.90 -45.94
CA GLN A 590 29.75 -17.81 -45.37
C GLN A 590 29.18 -18.64 -44.21
N ILE A 591 28.33 -18.06 -43.36
CA ILE A 591 27.63 -18.80 -42.30
C ILE A 591 26.76 -19.90 -42.93
N ILE A 592 25.96 -19.58 -43.96
CA ILE A 592 25.11 -20.56 -44.64
C ILE A 592 25.94 -21.69 -45.29
N GLN A 593 27.07 -21.35 -45.91
CA GLN A 593 27.97 -22.34 -46.54
C GLN A 593 28.61 -23.31 -45.54
N GLN A 594 28.82 -22.88 -44.30
CA GLN A 594 29.27 -23.76 -43.22
C GLN A 594 28.16 -24.65 -42.66
N GLY A 595 26.95 -24.58 -43.20
CA GLY A 595 25.83 -25.48 -42.90
C GLY A 595 24.86 -25.00 -41.83
N TYR A 596 25.02 -23.77 -41.33
CA TYR A 596 24.09 -23.16 -40.36
C TYR A 596 22.79 -22.73 -41.05
N LYS A 597 21.68 -22.87 -40.32
CA LYS A 597 20.31 -22.72 -40.83
C LYS A 597 19.57 -21.60 -40.09
N PRO A 598 18.45 -21.10 -40.64
CA PRO A 598 17.55 -20.23 -39.88
C PRO A 598 17.20 -20.83 -38.50
N GLU A 599 16.99 -19.96 -37.52
CA GLU A 599 16.77 -20.25 -36.10
C GLU A 599 17.98 -20.79 -35.32
N ASP A 600 19.10 -21.09 -35.99
CA ASP A 600 20.35 -21.40 -35.29
C ASP A 600 20.80 -20.20 -34.44
N ARG A 601 21.30 -20.50 -33.24
CA ARG A 601 21.85 -19.51 -32.32
C ARG A 601 23.34 -19.37 -32.56
N ILE A 602 23.77 -18.16 -32.91
CA ILE A 602 25.16 -17.85 -33.25
C ILE A 602 25.68 -16.82 -32.26
N GLY A 603 26.80 -17.14 -31.60
CA GLY A 603 27.39 -16.22 -30.63
C GLY A 603 28.21 -15.13 -31.29
N VAL A 604 28.19 -13.93 -30.71
CA VAL A 604 29.06 -12.81 -31.07
C VAL A 604 29.94 -12.51 -29.88
N CYS A 605 31.23 -12.83 -29.97
CA CYS A 605 32.19 -12.66 -28.89
C CYS A 605 33.43 -11.93 -29.43
N MET A 606 33.45 -10.61 -29.26
CA MET A 606 34.55 -9.75 -29.66
C MET A 606 34.44 -8.38 -28.95
N PRO A 607 35.54 -7.62 -28.83
CA PRO A 607 35.48 -6.23 -28.38
C PRO A 607 34.55 -5.36 -29.23
N LYS A 608 34.10 -4.23 -28.67
CA LYS A 608 33.28 -3.26 -29.38
C LYS A 608 33.98 -2.71 -30.63
N GLY A 609 33.23 -2.65 -31.72
CA GLY A 609 33.69 -2.18 -33.03
C GLY A 609 32.70 -2.55 -34.12
N VAL A 610 32.94 -2.11 -35.36
CA VAL A 610 32.05 -2.36 -36.50
C VAL A 610 31.77 -3.85 -36.75
N GLY A 611 32.72 -4.72 -36.39
CA GLY A 611 32.58 -6.17 -36.49
C GLY A 611 31.37 -6.74 -35.77
N GLN A 612 31.00 -6.17 -34.60
CA GLN A 612 29.79 -6.57 -33.87
C GLN A 612 28.52 -6.29 -34.69
N ILE A 613 28.46 -5.11 -35.33
CA ILE A 613 27.31 -4.69 -36.14
C ILE A 613 27.18 -5.56 -37.39
N ILE A 614 28.29 -5.80 -38.09
CA ILE A 614 28.35 -6.69 -39.26
C ILE A 614 27.88 -8.11 -38.89
N SER A 615 28.38 -8.64 -37.76
CA SER A 615 28.04 -9.98 -37.28
C SER A 615 26.55 -10.12 -36.97
N VAL A 616 25.99 -9.16 -36.23
CA VAL A 616 24.57 -9.14 -35.89
C VAL A 616 23.70 -9.05 -37.14
N LEU A 617 24.01 -8.16 -38.08
CA LEU A 617 23.24 -8.04 -39.33
C LEU A 617 23.34 -9.31 -40.19
N ALA A 618 24.51 -9.94 -40.26
CA ALA A 618 24.74 -11.18 -41.01
C ALA A 618 23.94 -12.37 -40.45
N ILE A 619 23.97 -12.55 -39.12
CA ILE A 619 23.20 -13.59 -38.42
C ILE A 619 21.70 -13.39 -38.67
N LEU A 620 21.21 -12.16 -38.51
CA LEU A 620 19.79 -11.90 -38.72
C LEU A 620 19.38 -12.05 -40.20
N LEU A 621 20.25 -11.70 -41.16
CA LEU A 621 19.99 -11.82 -42.60
C LEU A 621 19.83 -13.29 -43.03
N MET A 622 20.56 -14.22 -42.40
CA MET A 622 20.39 -15.66 -42.66
C MET A 622 19.25 -16.28 -41.83
N GLY A 623 18.53 -15.48 -41.04
CA GLY A 623 17.43 -15.92 -40.20
C GLY A 623 17.87 -16.58 -38.91
N GLY A 624 19.11 -16.38 -38.44
CA GLY A 624 19.59 -16.87 -37.15
C GLY A 624 19.26 -15.94 -35.99
N THR A 625 19.55 -16.40 -34.77
CA THR A 625 19.39 -15.64 -33.52
C THR A 625 20.77 -15.31 -32.95
N TYR A 626 21.09 -14.02 -32.77
CA TYR A 626 22.40 -13.65 -32.24
C TYR A 626 22.44 -13.73 -30.70
N VAL A 627 23.56 -14.20 -30.16
CA VAL A 627 23.81 -14.31 -28.71
C VAL A 627 25.08 -13.54 -28.36
N PRO A 628 24.99 -12.30 -27.85
CA PRO A 628 26.16 -11.51 -27.51
C PRO A 628 26.83 -12.01 -26.24
N ILE A 629 28.16 -12.16 -26.29
CA ILE A 629 28.99 -12.59 -25.16
C ILE A 629 30.13 -11.59 -24.97
N ASP A 630 30.25 -11.07 -23.74
CA ASP A 630 31.32 -10.13 -23.41
C ASP A 630 32.66 -10.85 -23.25
N VAL A 631 33.69 -10.37 -23.94
CA VAL A 631 35.05 -10.89 -23.88
C VAL A 631 35.72 -10.61 -22.53
N LEU A 632 35.20 -9.66 -21.74
CA LEU A 632 35.69 -9.33 -20.41
C LEU A 632 35.07 -10.21 -19.31
N GLN A 633 34.09 -11.07 -19.63
CA GLN A 633 33.53 -12.00 -18.65
C GLN A 633 34.51 -13.14 -18.34
N PRO A 634 34.49 -13.68 -17.10
CA PRO A 634 35.27 -14.86 -16.78
C PRO A 634 34.95 -16.03 -17.72
N GLU A 635 35.96 -16.80 -18.11
CA GLU A 635 35.84 -17.95 -19.03
C GLU A 635 34.72 -18.92 -18.62
N GLU A 636 34.57 -19.20 -17.33
CA GLU A 636 33.50 -20.08 -16.83
C GLU A 636 32.09 -19.53 -17.14
N ARG A 637 31.88 -18.22 -17.07
CA ARG A 637 30.60 -17.59 -17.40
C ARG A 637 30.33 -17.66 -18.90
N ILE A 638 31.34 -17.40 -19.72
CA ILE A 638 31.30 -17.55 -21.18
C ILE A 638 30.91 -18.99 -21.55
N ASN A 639 31.58 -19.99 -20.98
CA ASN A 639 31.31 -21.41 -21.22
C ASN A 639 29.89 -21.80 -20.81
N ARG A 640 29.39 -21.31 -19.67
CA ARG A 640 28.01 -21.54 -19.24
C ARG A 640 27.00 -20.94 -20.22
N ILE A 641 27.21 -19.70 -20.67
CA ILE A 641 26.35 -19.05 -21.67
C ILE A 641 26.36 -19.86 -22.96
N ALA A 642 27.54 -20.22 -23.49
CA ALA A 642 27.66 -20.97 -24.74
C ALA A 642 26.98 -22.35 -24.65
N LYS A 643 27.16 -23.07 -23.53
CA LYS A 643 26.51 -24.35 -23.29
C LYS A 643 25.00 -24.23 -23.15
N ASN A 644 24.52 -23.25 -22.37
CA ASN A 644 23.08 -23.02 -22.19
C ASN A 644 22.40 -22.60 -23.51
N ALA A 645 23.06 -21.76 -24.30
CA ALA A 645 22.61 -21.37 -25.63
C ALA A 645 22.84 -22.46 -26.69
N GLN A 646 23.54 -23.55 -26.36
CA GLN A 646 23.90 -24.62 -27.31
C GLN A 646 24.55 -24.05 -28.57
N LEU A 647 25.51 -23.14 -28.40
CA LEU A 647 26.19 -22.50 -29.53
C LEU A 647 27.06 -23.52 -30.25
N SER A 648 26.95 -23.57 -31.56
CA SER A 648 27.81 -24.35 -32.46
C SER A 648 28.77 -23.46 -33.25
N LEU A 649 28.49 -22.15 -33.32
CA LEU A 649 29.30 -21.13 -34.00
C LEU A 649 29.49 -19.88 -33.13
N LEU A 650 30.71 -19.37 -33.12
CA LEU A 650 31.06 -18.03 -32.63
C LEU A 650 31.64 -17.17 -33.76
N ILE A 651 31.18 -15.94 -33.86
CA ILE A 651 31.82 -14.90 -34.67
C ILE A 651 32.75 -14.09 -33.78
N VAL A 652 34.01 -13.98 -34.18
CA VAL A 652 35.10 -13.40 -33.39
C VAL A 652 35.93 -12.41 -34.22
N SER A 653 36.75 -11.60 -33.55
CA SER A 653 37.74 -10.72 -34.18
C SER A 653 39.11 -11.40 -34.23
N ASP A 654 39.91 -11.11 -35.27
CA ASP A 654 41.29 -11.61 -35.39
C ASP A 654 42.22 -11.12 -34.28
N SER A 655 41.89 -9.97 -33.68
CA SER A 655 42.66 -9.30 -32.63
C SER A 655 42.30 -9.74 -31.20
N ASP A 656 41.44 -10.74 -31.02
CA ASP A 656 40.96 -11.15 -29.70
C ASP A 656 42.01 -12.02 -28.96
N PRO A 657 42.56 -11.58 -27.81
CA PRO A 657 43.54 -12.37 -27.05
C PRO A 657 42.94 -13.66 -26.44
N SER A 658 41.61 -13.72 -26.28
CA SER A 658 40.88 -14.90 -25.78
C SER A 658 40.60 -15.92 -26.88
N TYR A 659 41.12 -15.71 -28.10
CA TYR A 659 40.90 -16.55 -29.27
C TYR A 659 41.13 -18.05 -29.01
N SER A 660 42.12 -18.42 -28.20
CA SER A 660 42.44 -19.82 -27.88
C SER A 660 41.40 -20.50 -26.97
N ILE A 661 40.76 -19.75 -26.07
CA ILE A 661 39.76 -20.26 -25.12
C ILE A 661 38.51 -20.74 -25.86
N TYR A 662 38.06 -19.96 -26.85
CA TYR A 662 36.86 -20.25 -27.64
C TYR A 662 37.01 -21.46 -28.58
N ALA A 663 38.24 -21.95 -28.77
CA ALA A 663 38.57 -23.03 -29.69
C ALA A 663 38.03 -24.40 -29.31
N THR A 664 37.77 -24.59 -28.02
CA THR A 664 37.55 -25.91 -27.43
C THR A 664 36.09 -26.36 -27.48
N PHE A 665 35.14 -25.47 -27.77
CA PHE A 665 33.70 -25.79 -27.68
C PHE A 665 32.81 -25.33 -28.86
N CYS A 666 33.28 -24.46 -29.77
CA CYS A 666 32.51 -24.05 -30.97
C CYS A 666 33.39 -23.90 -32.22
N ASN A 667 32.78 -24.04 -33.40
CA ASN A 667 33.36 -23.55 -34.65
C ASN A 667 33.43 -22.01 -34.62
N ARG A 668 34.34 -21.43 -35.41
CA ARG A 668 34.60 -20.00 -35.38
C ARG A 668 34.70 -19.41 -36.78
N ILE A 669 34.14 -18.21 -36.95
CA ILE A 669 34.36 -17.36 -38.12
C ILE A 669 35.01 -16.06 -37.66
N VAL A 670 36.17 -15.76 -38.23
CA VAL A 670 36.84 -14.46 -38.06
C VAL A 670 36.25 -13.49 -39.08
N TRP A 671 35.49 -12.49 -38.61
CA TRP A 671 34.68 -11.65 -39.50
C TRP A 671 35.53 -10.86 -40.51
N GLN A 672 36.79 -10.53 -40.18
CA GLN A 672 37.68 -9.82 -41.10
C GLN A 672 38.08 -10.68 -42.30
N LYS A 673 38.25 -11.99 -42.09
CA LYS A 673 38.81 -12.95 -43.07
C LYS A 673 37.78 -13.48 -44.06
N VAL A 674 36.51 -13.12 -43.90
CA VAL A 674 35.44 -13.56 -44.81
C VAL A 674 35.60 -12.96 -46.20
N GLN A 675 35.48 -13.80 -47.21
CA GLN A 675 35.62 -13.46 -48.62
C GLN A 675 34.28 -13.65 -49.37
N PRO A 676 34.04 -12.88 -50.44
CA PRO A 676 32.86 -13.09 -51.28
C PRO A 676 32.80 -14.53 -51.80
N SER A 677 31.60 -15.12 -51.74
CA SER A 677 31.31 -16.42 -52.33
C SER A 677 31.14 -16.31 -53.85
N GLU A 678 31.57 -17.34 -54.60
CA GLU A 678 31.26 -17.48 -56.04
C GLU A 678 29.81 -17.94 -56.30
N ASN A 679 29.15 -18.55 -55.31
CA ASN A 679 27.76 -18.96 -55.37
C ASN A 679 26.81 -17.78 -55.17
N LYS A 680 25.64 -17.78 -55.85
CA LYS A 680 24.60 -16.73 -55.72
C LYS A 680 24.13 -16.58 -54.26
N PRO A 681 23.82 -15.34 -53.81
CA PRO A 681 23.36 -15.09 -52.45
C PRO A 681 22.03 -15.83 -52.18
N LEU A 682 21.97 -16.54 -51.04
CA LEU A 682 20.84 -17.39 -50.64
C LEU A 682 19.78 -16.61 -49.82
N HIS A 683 19.60 -15.30 -50.07
CA HIS A 683 18.83 -14.41 -49.18
C HIS A 683 17.33 -14.27 -49.50
N ASN A 684 16.72 -15.24 -50.18
CA ASN A 684 15.25 -15.35 -50.32
C ASN A 684 14.63 -16.21 -49.19
N ILE A 685 15.07 -16.00 -47.95
CA ILE A 685 14.53 -16.71 -46.78
C ILE A 685 13.39 -15.87 -46.21
N ASP A 686 12.18 -16.42 -46.17
CA ASP A 686 11.04 -15.77 -45.53
C ASP A 686 11.15 -15.92 -44.01
N ILE A 687 11.67 -14.89 -43.34
CA ILE A 687 11.89 -14.88 -41.89
C ILE A 687 10.67 -14.29 -41.19
N SER A 688 10.06 -15.08 -40.31
CA SER A 688 8.91 -14.62 -39.52
C SER A 688 9.30 -13.49 -38.56
N PRO A 689 8.55 -12.37 -38.50
CA PRO A 689 8.76 -11.34 -37.49
C PRO A 689 8.57 -11.83 -36.05
N HIS A 690 7.90 -12.96 -35.84
CA HIS A 690 7.68 -13.53 -34.51
C HIS A 690 8.79 -14.50 -34.08
N GLN A 691 9.75 -14.80 -34.97
CA GLN A 691 10.94 -15.56 -34.66
C GLN A 691 11.85 -14.81 -33.68
N ALA A 692 12.61 -15.55 -32.86
CA ALA A 692 13.67 -15.01 -32.03
C ALA A 692 14.72 -14.25 -32.85
N ALA A 693 14.96 -13.00 -32.48
CA ALA A 693 16.02 -12.16 -33.04
C ALA A 693 17.31 -12.28 -32.24
N TYR A 694 17.20 -12.31 -30.90
CA TYR A 694 18.35 -12.40 -30.02
C TYR A 694 18.04 -13.11 -28.70
N VAL A 695 19.12 -13.59 -28.08
CA VAL A 695 19.12 -14.02 -26.68
C VAL A 695 20.12 -13.20 -25.90
N ILE A 696 19.64 -12.35 -24.99
CA ILE A 696 20.50 -11.59 -24.07
C ILE A 696 20.48 -12.26 -22.70
N TYR A 697 21.66 -12.55 -22.16
CA TYR A 697 21.81 -13.15 -20.84
C TYR A 697 21.81 -12.10 -19.74
N THR A 698 21.05 -12.38 -18.69
CA THR A 698 20.98 -11.56 -17.48
C THR A 698 21.34 -12.41 -16.25
N SER A 699 21.67 -11.76 -15.14
CA SER A 699 21.96 -12.42 -13.86
C SER A 699 20.73 -13.18 -13.33
N GLY A 700 20.95 -14.34 -12.72
CA GLY A 700 19.89 -15.24 -12.23
C GLY A 700 19.96 -15.45 -10.72
N SER A 701 18.79 -15.54 -10.07
CA SER A 701 18.67 -15.74 -8.62
C SER A 701 19.32 -17.02 -8.08
N THR A 702 19.53 -18.02 -8.93
CA THR A 702 20.21 -19.30 -8.61
C THR A 702 21.72 -19.27 -8.87
N GLY A 703 22.25 -18.14 -9.34
CA GLY A 703 23.64 -17.98 -9.78
C GLY A 703 23.93 -18.45 -11.21
N GLU A 704 22.95 -18.99 -11.93
CA GLU A 704 23.08 -19.36 -13.35
C GLU A 704 22.55 -18.24 -14.27
N PRO A 705 23.30 -17.83 -15.32
CA PRO A 705 22.84 -16.83 -16.28
C PRO A 705 21.53 -17.27 -16.97
N LYS A 706 20.54 -16.38 -17.04
CA LYS A 706 19.26 -16.64 -17.72
C LYS A 706 19.21 -15.93 -19.08
N GLY A 707 19.01 -16.70 -20.15
CA GLY A 707 18.89 -16.15 -21.51
C GLY A 707 17.46 -15.68 -21.79
N VAL A 708 17.27 -14.41 -22.08
CA VAL A 708 15.96 -13.84 -22.46
C VAL A 708 15.80 -13.88 -23.97
N VAL A 709 14.79 -14.59 -24.46
CA VAL A 709 14.55 -14.77 -25.91
C VAL A 709 13.57 -13.71 -26.41
N VAL A 710 14.03 -12.79 -27.26
CA VAL A 710 13.19 -11.70 -27.77
C VAL A 710 12.95 -11.84 -29.27
N SER A 711 11.69 -11.68 -29.69
CA SER A 711 11.32 -11.74 -31.11
C SER A 711 11.71 -10.47 -31.87
N HIS A 712 11.83 -10.57 -33.19
CA HIS A 712 12.02 -9.40 -34.04
C HIS A 712 10.92 -8.35 -33.85
N ALA A 713 9.66 -8.78 -33.89
CA ALA A 713 8.49 -7.91 -33.78
C ALA A 713 8.46 -7.16 -32.45
N SER A 714 8.83 -7.82 -31.35
CA SER A 714 8.86 -7.21 -30.02
C SER A 714 9.85 -6.04 -29.96
N ALA A 715 11.09 -6.26 -30.39
CA ALA A 715 12.11 -5.22 -30.41
C ALA A 715 11.82 -4.12 -31.45
N MET A 716 11.30 -4.49 -32.62
CA MET A 716 10.99 -3.52 -33.67
C MET A 716 9.84 -2.59 -33.28
N ASN A 717 8.82 -3.07 -32.55
CA ASN A 717 7.75 -2.22 -32.04
C ASN A 717 8.31 -1.06 -31.19
N THR A 718 9.23 -1.36 -30.27
CA THR A 718 9.91 -0.35 -29.43
C THR A 718 10.72 0.64 -30.28
N CYS A 719 11.52 0.13 -31.23
CA CYS A 719 12.36 0.97 -32.09
C CYS A 719 11.54 1.96 -32.92
N LEU A 720 10.48 1.48 -33.58
CA LEU A 720 9.67 2.30 -34.46
C LEU A 720 8.78 3.30 -33.70
N ASP A 721 8.25 2.95 -32.53
CA ASP A 721 7.48 3.91 -31.72
C ASP A 721 8.36 5.11 -31.34
N LEU A 722 9.59 4.87 -30.87
CA LEU A 722 10.51 5.93 -30.51
C LEU A 722 10.96 6.74 -31.72
N ASN A 723 11.28 6.08 -32.84
CA ASN A 723 11.66 6.79 -34.07
C ASN A 723 10.56 7.73 -34.55
N ARG A 724 9.30 7.28 -34.53
CA ARG A 724 8.16 8.11 -34.90
C ARG A 724 7.91 9.22 -33.89
N ARG A 725 7.99 8.91 -32.59
CA ARG A 725 7.67 9.84 -31.50
C ARG A 725 8.63 11.02 -31.45
N TYR A 726 9.91 10.77 -31.72
CA TYR A 726 10.97 11.77 -31.65
C TYR A 726 11.55 12.15 -33.02
N ASN A 727 10.88 11.74 -34.10
CA ASN A 727 11.25 12.04 -35.49
C ASN A 727 12.71 11.70 -35.83
N ILE A 728 13.17 10.54 -35.36
CA ILE A 728 14.52 10.05 -35.66
C ILE A 728 14.66 9.82 -37.16
N SER A 729 15.77 10.30 -37.72
CA SER A 729 15.99 10.38 -39.16
C SER A 729 17.45 10.11 -39.54
N ASP A 730 17.77 10.30 -40.82
CA ASP A 730 19.12 10.20 -41.37
C ASP A 730 20.07 11.31 -40.92
N LYS A 731 19.57 12.31 -40.20
CA LYS A 731 20.37 13.38 -39.59
C LYS A 731 20.87 13.01 -38.20
N ASP A 732 20.28 11.99 -37.59
CA ASP A 732 20.55 11.65 -36.20
C ASP A 732 21.78 10.78 -36.04
N ARG A 733 22.52 11.07 -34.96
CA ARG A 733 23.77 10.41 -34.62
C ARG A 733 23.75 10.03 -33.15
N VAL A 734 23.93 8.75 -32.87
CA VAL A 734 23.99 8.24 -31.48
C VAL A 734 25.43 7.94 -31.11
N LEU A 735 25.82 8.34 -29.90
CA LEU A 735 27.04 7.83 -29.28
C LEU A 735 26.72 6.47 -28.66
N ALA A 736 27.08 5.38 -29.34
CA ALA A 736 26.76 4.04 -28.91
C ALA A 736 27.66 3.66 -27.73
N ILE A 737 27.23 3.92 -26.49
CA ILE A 737 27.97 3.58 -25.27
C ILE A 737 27.60 2.17 -24.79
N SER A 738 26.35 1.75 -24.99
CA SER A 738 25.80 0.46 -24.60
C SER A 738 26.63 -0.72 -25.10
N ALA A 739 26.94 -1.69 -24.24
CA ALA A 739 27.57 -2.93 -24.67
C ALA A 739 26.57 -3.83 -25.39
N LEU A 740 27.03 -4.66 -26.34
CA LEU A 740 26.14 -5.52 -27.14
C LEU A 740 25.34 -6.53 -26.31
N HIS A 741 25.86 -6.92 -25.15
CA HIS A 741 25.20 -7.82 -24.21
C HIS A 741 24.18 -7.12 -23.29
N PHE A 742 23.91 -5.83 -23.51
CA PHE A 742 22.81 -5.09 -22.90
C PHE A 742 21.76 -4.75 -23.95
N ASP A 743 20.49 -4.86 -23.57
CA ASP A 743 19.35 -4.58 -24.46
C ASP A 743 19.32 -3.14 -25.00
N LEU A 744 19.89 -2.16 -24.30
CA LEU A 744 20.01 -0.78 -24.79
C LEU A 744 20.73 -0.69 -26.15
N SER A 745 21.69 -1.57 -26.44
CA SER A 745 22.39 -1.56 -27.73
C SER A 745 21.47 -1.94 -28.90
N VAL A 746 20.37 -2.64 -28.63
CA VAL A 746 19.40 -3.03 -29.67
C VAL A 746 18.77 -1.79 -30.28
N TYR A 747 18.44 -0.76 -29.48
CA TYR A 747 17.94 0.51 -30.02
C TYR A 747 19.03 1.29 -30.74
N ASP A 748 20.24 1.35 -30.17
CA ASP A 748 21.37 2.04 -30.82
C ASP A 748 21.58 1.50 -32.24
N ILE A 749 21.54 0.17 -32.43
CA ILE A 749 21.71 -0.47 -33.73
C ILE A 749 20.45 -0.33 -34.59
N PHE A 750 19.33 -0.89 -34.15
CA PHE A 750 18.16 -1.07 -35.02
C PHE A 750 17.22 0.12 -35.02
N GLY A 751 17.17 0.92 -33.96
CA GLY A 751 16.43 2.19 -33.96
C GLY A 751 17.08 3.17 -34.94
N VAL A 752 18.37 3.45 -34.75
CA VAL A 752 19.07 4.48 -35.53
C VAL A 752 19.33 4.05 -36.98
N LEU A 753 19.79 2.82 -37.24
CA LEU A 753 20.06 2.38 -38.61
C LEU A 753 18.79 2.24 -39.46
N ASN A 754 17.67 1.89 -38.84
CA ASN A 754 16.39 1.79 -39.55
C ASN A 754 15.87 3.17 -39.99
N ALA A 755 16.18 4.21 -39.22
CA ALA A 755 15.90 5.60 -39.57
C ALA A 755 16.89 6.20 -40.59
N GLY A 756 17.97 5.49 -40.91
CA GLY A 756 19.03 5.96 -41.81
C GLY A 756 20.12 6.79 -41.13
N GLY A 757 20.13 6.88 -39.80
CA GLY A 757 21.08 7.65 -39.01
C GLY A 757 22.47 7.00 -38.91
N THR A 758 23.31 7.51 -38.00
CA THR A 758 24.70 7.05 -37.82
C THR A 758 25.00 6.62 -36.37
N LEU A 759 25.66 5.47 -36.20
CA LEU A 759 26.23 5.06 -34.92
C LEU A 759 27.69 5.50 -34.82
N VAL A 760 28.04 6.14 -33.71
CA VAL A 760 29.44 6.47 -33.38
C VAL A 760 29.90 5.58 -32.25
N LEU A 761 30.90 4.74 -32.50
CA LEU A 761 31.38 3.74 -31.56
C LEU A 761 32.44 4.33 -30.62
N VAL A 762 32.40 3.91 -29.35
CA VAL A 762 33.42 4.23 -28.34
C VAL A 762 34.35 3.05 -28.12
N LYS A 763 35.63 3.33 -27.83
CA LYS A 763 36.59 2.29 -27.44
C LYS A 763 36.20 1.65 -26.10
N GLU A 764 36.67 0.43 -25.85
CA GLU A 764 36.39 -0.30 -24.62
C GLU A 764 36.88 0.44 -23.36
N ASP A 765 38.08 1.00 -23.38
CA ASP A 765 38.67 1.80 -22.31
C ASP A 765 38.03 3.19 -22.16
N GLU A 766 37.34 3.67 -23.21
CA GLU A 766 36.59 4.92 -23.19
C GLU A 766 35.12 4.75 -22.73
N ARG A 767 34.66 3.53 -22.45
CA ARG A 767 33.25 3.25 -22.03
C ARG A 767 32.83 3.88 -20.70
N ARG A 768 33.77 4.43 -19.92
CA ARG A 768 33.53 5.19 -18.68
C ARG A 768 34.43 6.42 -18.60
N ASN A 769 34.69 7.05 -19.75
CA ASN A 769 35.57 8.21 -19.84
C ASN A 769 34.79 9.43 -20.36
N PRO A 770 34.36 10.36 -19.48
CA PRO A 770 33.55 11.50 -19.88
C PRO A 770 34.30 12.51 -20.76
N ASP A 771 35.64 12.56 -20.68
CA ASP A 771 36.46 13.39 -21.57
C ASP A 771 36.37 12.90 -23.02
N ALA A 772 36.55 11.58 -23.22
CA ALA A 772 36.43 10.97 -24.53
C ALA A 772 35.02 11.15 -25.11
N TRP A 773 33.97 10.99 -24.30
CA TRP A 773 32.60 11.22 -24.73
C TRP A 773 32.39 12.66 -25.18
N LEU A 774 32.79 13.65 -24.37
CA LEU A 774 32.61 15.06 -24.71
C LEU A 774 33.34 15.42 -26.01
N ARG A 775 34.55 14.89 -26.23
CA ARG A 775 35.29 15.03 -27.49
C ARG A 775 34.54 14.44 -28.68
N LEU A 776 34.03 13.20 -28.56
CA LEU A 776 33.29 12.53 -29.63
C LEU A 776 31.95 13.22 -29.94
N ILE A 777 31.23 13.69 -28.91
CA ILE A 777 30.00 14.47 -29.04
C ILE A 777 30.26 15.73 -29.88
N ASN A 778 31.34 16.44 -29.57
CA ASN A 778 31.77 17.65 -30.29
C ASN A 778 32.20 17.37 -31.73
N GLN A 779 33.03 16.36 -31.93
CA GLN A 779 33.64 16.01 -33.21
C GLN A 779 32.59 15.50 -34.22
N HIS A 780 31.69 14.62 -33.78
CA HIS A 780 30.74 13.96 -34.66
C HIS A 780 29.33 14.55 -34.62
N LYS A 781 29.12 15.64 -33.85
CA LYS A 781 27.83 16.33 -33.69
C LYS A 781 26.73 15.34 -33.30
N ILE A 782 26.98 14.60 -32.23
CA ILE A 782 26.03 13.62 -31.69
C ILE A 782 24.72 14.34 -31.34
N THR A 783 23.59 13.75 -31.75
CA THR A 783 22.24 14.28 -31.52
C THR A 783 21.46 13.53 -30.47
N LEU A 784 21.79 12.25 -30.30
CA LEU A 784 21.10 11.34 -29.40
C LEU A 784 22.08 10.72 -28.39
N TRP A 785 21.70 10.78 -27.11
CA TRP A 785 22.36 10.08 -26.02
C TRP A 785 21.44 9.00 -25.46
N ASN A 786 21.96 7.79 -25.25
CA ASN A 786 21.24 6.67 -24.67
C ASN A 786 22.10 5.99 -23.61
N SER A 787 21.73 6.12 -22.34
CA SER A 787 22.48 5.49 -21.24
C SER A 787 21.68 5.32 -19.96
N VAL A 788 22.35 4.77 -18.95
CA VAL A 788 21.89 4.85 -17.56
C VAL A 788 22.19 6.22 -16.93
N PRO A 789 21.40 6.65 -15.91
CA PRO A 789 21.52 8.00 -15.34
C PRO A 789 22.92 8.31 -14.81
N ALA A 790 23.61 7.33 -14.22
CA ALA A 790 24.95 7.52 -13.66
C ALA A 790 26.01 7.89 -14.72
N LEU A 791 25.91 7.39 -15.95
CA LEU A 791 26.86 7.74 -17.02
C LEU A 791 26.59 9.15 -17.55
N PHE A 792 25.31 9.53 -17.64
CA PHE A 792 24.94 10.89 -18.02
C PHE A 792 25.35 11.90 -16.94
N ASP A 793 25.14 11.57 -15.66
CA ASP A 793 25.61 12.36 -14.52
C ASP A 793 27.13 12.57 -14.55
N MET A 794 27.89 11.52 -14.88
CA MET A 794 29.34 11.61 -15.06
C MET A 794 29.73 12.58 -16.18
N LEU A 795 29.02 12.57 -17.31
CA LEU A 795 29.23 13.53 -18.41
C LEU A 795 28.93 14.97 -17.96
N LEU A 796 27.77 15.20 -17.33
CA LEU A 796 27.36 16.53 -16.85
C LEU A 796 28.38 17.06 -15.84
N THR A 797 28.74 16.25 -14.85
CA THR A 797 29.68 16.63 -13.79
C THR A 797 31.06 16.98 -14.34
N TYR A 798 31.55 16.22 -15.31
CA TYR A 798 32.81 16.52 -15.98
C TYR A 798 32.75 17.85 -16.75
N ALA A 799 31.71 18.05 -17.57
CA ALA A 799 31.52 19.26 -18.36
C ALA A 799 31.41 20.52 -17.47
N GLU A 800 30.63 20.44 -16.38
CA GLU A 800 30.52 21.48 -15.36
C GLU A 800 31.88 21.80 -14.72
N GLY A 801 32.64 20.76 -14.34
CA GLY A 801 33.92 20.89 -13.66
C GLY A 801 35.00 21.58 -14.50
N ILE A 802 35.01 21.36 -15.83
CA ILE A 802 35.96 22.00 -16.74
C ILE A 802 35.42 23.31 -17.36
N GLY A 803 34.21 23.73 -17.00
CA GLY A 803 33.56 24.92 -17.56
C GLY A 803 33.26 24.81 -19.06
N SER A 804 33.17 23.60 -19.60
CA SER A 804 32.85 23.35 -21.00
C SER A 804 31.34 23.28 -21.17
N SER A 805 30.81 23.80 -22.29
CA SER A 805 29.43 23.53 -22.67
C SER A 805 29.31 22.11 -23.25
N ILE A 806 28.19 21.45 -22.95
CA ILE A 806 27.76 20.29 -23.75
C ILE A 806 27.23 20.83 -25.08
N PRO A 807 27.57 20.22 -26.23
CA PRO A 807 27.16 20.74 -27.53
C PRO A 807 25.65 20.80 -27.69
N GLN A 808 25.15 21.93 -28.23
CA GLN A 808 23.74 22.11 -28.60
C GLN A 808 23.25 21.11 -29.66
N SER A 809 24.16 20.34 -30.29
CA SER A 809 23.76 19.25 -31.17
C SER A 809 23.08 18.12 -30.41
N LEU A 810 23.43 17.89 -29.14
CA LEU A 810 22.89 16.81 -28.32
C LEU A 810 21.50 17.20 -27.82
N LEU A 811 20.47 16.94 -28.63
CA LEU A 811 19.11 17.40 -28.41
C LEU A 811 18.23 16.37 -27.69
N LEU A 812 18.52 15.08 -27.80
CA LEU A 812 17.66 14.03 -27.25
C LEU A 812 18.44 13.09 -26.32
N ILE A 813 17.95 12.96 -25.08
CA ILE A 813 18.57 12.14 -24.04
C ILE A 813 17.57 11.08 -23.58
N TYR A 814 17.89 9.81 -23.79
CA TYR A 814 17.20 8.68 -23.20
C TYR A 814 17.94 8.21 -21.95
N LEU A 815 17.26 8.27 -20.81
CA LEU A 815 17.78 7.78 -19.54
C LEU A 815 16.92 6.60 -19.06
N SER A 816 17.57 5.47 -18.75
CA SER A 816 16.86 4.27 -18.29
C SER A 816 17.76 3.34 -17.46
N GLY A 817 17.20 2.27 -16.92
CA GLY A 817 18.02 1.26 -16.24
C GLY A 817 18.41 1.60 -14.80
N ASP A 818 18.00 2.75 -14.26
CA ASP A 818 18.00 3.06 -12.82
C ASP A 818 17.07 4.25 -12.51
N TRP A 819 16.96 4.60 -11.23
CA TRP A 819 16.29 5.82 -10.77
C TRP A 819 16.92 7.06 -11.40
N ILE A 820 16.09 7.96 -11.95
CA ILE A 820 16.55 9.22 -12.54
C ILE A 820 16.37 10.34 -11.50
N GLY A 821 17.48 10.95 -11.10
CA GLY A 821 17.49 12.05 -10.12
C GLY A 821 16.78 13.30 -10.65
N LEU A 822 16.11 14.03 -9.74
CA LEU A 822 15.41 15.27 -10.07
C LEU A 822 16.37 16.42 -10.46
N ASP A 823 17.65 16.31 -10.12
CA ASP A 823 18.68 17.29 -10.44
C ASP A 823 19.18 17.20 -11.88
N LEU A 824 19.17 16.00 -12.49
CA LEU A 824 19.72 15.78 -13.84
C LEU A 824 19.05 16.64 -14.92
N PRO A 825 17.71 16.77 -14.97
CA PRO A 825 17.07 17.57 -16.01
C PRO A 825 17.46 19.03 -15.96
N THR A 826 17.43 19.65 -14.77
CA THR A 826 17.82 21.06 -14.60
C THR A 826 19.26 21.30 -15.02
N ARG A 827 20.19 20.40 -14.64
CA ARG A 827 21.60 20.51 -15.01
C ARG A 827 21.81 20.43 -16.52
N TYR A 828 21.15 19.49 -17.18
CA TYR A 828 21.22 19.37 -18.64
C TYR A 828 20.64 20.59 -19.36
N TYR A 829 19.48 21.10 -18.94
CA TYR A 829 18.84 22.24 -19.58
C TYR A 829 19.64 23.54 -19.43
N ASN A 830 20.52 23.66 -18.44
CA ASN A 830 21.49 24.76 -18.37
C ASN A 830 22.50 24.74 -19.53
N PHE A 831 22.79 23.57 -20.09
CA PHE A 831 23.66 23.42 -21.26
C PHE A 831 22.90 23.49 -22.58
N CYS A 832 21.78 22.78 -22.67
CA CYS A 832 20.97 22.69 -23.89
C CYS A 832 19.48 22.94 -23.57
N PRO A 833 19.04 24.21 -23.55
CA PRO A 833 17.66 24.58 -23.22
C PRO A 833 16.62 23.99 -24.18
N ASP A 834 16.98 23.83 -25.46
CA ASP A 834 16.12 23.23 -26.50
C ASP A 834 16.19 21.69 -26.51
N GLY A 835 17.01 21.12 -25.64
CA GLY A 835 17.15 19.68 -25.50
C GLY A 835 15.95 19.05 -24.79
N GLN A 836 15.84 17.72 -24.89
CA GLN A 836 14.78 16.94 -24.28
C GLN A 836 15.35 15.72 -23.56
N ILE A 837 14.98 15.57 -22.28
CA ILE A 837 15.18 14.32 -21.54
C ILE A 837 13.89 13.49 -21.56
N VAL A 838 14.06 12.21 -21.88
CA VAL A 838 13.01 11.20 -21.78
C VAL A 838 13.42 10.17 -20.74
N ALA A 839 12.63 10.11 -19.68
CA ALA A 839 12.74 9.04 -18.70
C ALA A 839 12.07 7.78 -19.27
N MET A 840 12.88 6.74 -19.37
CA MET A 840 12.54 5.47 -20.01
C MET A 840 12.75 4.35 -19.00
N GLY A 841 12.02 3.26 -19.17
CA GLY A 841 12.08 2.11 -18.27
C GLY A 841 11.59 0.85 -18.98
N GLY A 842 11.92 -0.29 -18.39
CA GLY A 842 11.62 -1.59 -18.97
C GLY A 842 12.44 -2.69 -18.34
N ALA A 843 12.34 -3.86 -18.94
CA ALA A 843 13.13 -5.03 -18.64
C ALA A 843 13.56 -5.69 -19.95
N THR A 844 14.65 -6.45 -19.91
CA THR A 844 15.11 -7.26 -21.05
C THR A 844 13.99 -8.18 -21.54
N GLU A 845 13.19 -8.71 -20.62
CA GLU A 845 11.99 -9.53 -20.88
C GLU A 845 10.83 -8.78 -21.56
N ALA A 846 10.97 -7.47 -21.80
CA ALA A 846 9.98 -6.63 -22.47
C ALA A 846 10.55 -5.77 -23.61
N ALA A 847 11.63 -6.25 -24.24
CA ALA A 847 12.24 -5.66 -25.43
C ALA A 847 12.66 -4.19 -25.26
N ILE A 848 13.72 -3.99 -24.47
CA ILE A 848 14.43 -2.72 -24.20
C ILE A 848 13.65 -1.81 -23.24
N TRP A 849 12.56 -1.21 -23.74
CA TRP A 849 11.75 -0.27 -22.98
C TRP A 849 10.27 -0.52 -23.22
N SER A 850 9.48 -0.15 -22.21
CA SER A 850 8.03 -0.29 -22.23
C SER A 850 7.29 0.98 -21.84
N ASN A 851 7.97 2.01 -21.32
CA ASN A 851 7.40 3.32 -21.02
C ASN A 851 8.21 4.48 -21.64
N TYR A 852 7.61 5.67 -21.59
CA TYR A 852 8.25 6.96 -21.80
C TYR A 852 7.66 8.02 -20.87
N PHE A 853 8.48 8.98 -20.45
CA PHE A 853 8.06 10.21 -19.78
C PHE A 853 8.93 11.38 -20.25
N ASN A 854 8.32 12.35 -20.93
CA ASN A 854 9.01 13.56 -21.34
C ASN A 854 9.14 14.50 -20.15
N VAL A 855 10.36 14.82 -19.74
CA VAL A 855 10.61 15.63 -18.54
C VAL A 855 10.48 17.11 -18.88
N THR A 856 9.25 17.60 -18.87
CA THR A 856 8.93 19.02 -19.13
C THR A 856 8.75 19.84 -17.85
N THR A 857 8.40 19.18 -16.75
CA THR A 857 8.22 19.79 -15.43
C THR A 857 8.84 18.93 -14.34
N LEU A 858 9.22 19.56 -13.23
CA LEU A 858 9.73 18.90 -12.04
C LEU A 858 8.79 19.19 -10.87
N ASP A 859 8.29 18.12 -10.24
CA ASP A 859 7.59 18.21 -8.97
C ASP A 859 8.59 17.86 -7.85
N PRO A 860 8.88 18.81 -6.93
CA PRO A 860 9.79 18.55 -5.81
C PRO A 860 9.32 17.43 -4.86
N SER A 861 8.04 17.04 -4.91
CA SER A 861 7.51 15.95 -4.10
C SER A 861 7.82 14.55 -4.64
N TRP A 862 8.30 14.46 -5.88
CA TRP A 862 8.72 13.18 -6.46
C TRP A 862 9.98 12.65 -5.78
N SER A 863 10.07 11.33 -5.61
CA SER A 863 11.31 10.69 -5.16
C SER A 863 12.32 10.54 -6.31
N SER A 864 11.82 10.50 -7.54
CA SER A 864 12.58 10.49 -8.79
C SER A 864 11.68 10.86 -9.95
N ILE A 865 12.25 11.06 -11.14
CA ILE A 865 11.44 11.21 -12.34
C ILE A 865 10.54 9.97 -12.54
N PRO A 866 9.22 10.16 -12.77
CA PRO A 866 8.28 9.06 -13.01
C PRO A 866 8.60 8.26 -14.28
N TYR A 867 8.11 7.01 -14.34
CA TYR A 867 8.14 6.19 -15.56
C TYR A 867 7.16 6.70 -16.62
N GLY A 868 6.11 7.43 -16.23
CA GLY A 868 5.18 8.02 -17.19
C GLY A 868 4.22 7.01 -17.79
N TYR A 869 4.22 6.86 -19.10
CA TYR A 869 3.16 6.17 -19.84
C TYR A 869 3.71 4.99 -20.65
N PRO A 870 2.89 3.97 -20.94
CA PRO A 870 3.30 2.89 -21.83
C PRO A 870 3.66 3.40 -23.24
N LEU A 871 4.64 2.74 -23.88
CA LEU A 871 4.90 2.88 -25.30
C LEU A 871 3.75 2.31 -26.14
N SER A 872 3.72 2.67 -27.42
CA SER A 872 2.66 2.20 -28.34
C SER A 872 2.64 0.67 -28.44
N ASN A 873 1.44 0.10 -28.44
CA ASN A 873 1.15 -1.34 -28.41
C ASN A 873 1.67 -2.09 -27.16
N GLN A 874 2.19 -1.36 -26.17
CA GLN A 874 2.59 -1.90 -24.87
C GLN A 874 1.65 -1.39 -23.77
N ARG A 875 1.71 -1.99 -22.60
CA ARG A 875 0.81 -1.69 -21.46
C ARG A 875 1.43 -2.09 -20.15
N TYR A 876 0.92 -1.47 -19.09
CA TYR A 876 1.30 -1.77 -17.72
C TYR A 876 0.10 -2.17 -16.87
N ARG A 877 0.35 -3.00 -15.87
CA ARG A 877 -0.52 -3.20 -14.72
C ARG A 877 0.29 -3.02 -13.45
N ILE A 878 -0.33 -2.47 -12.43
CA ILE A 878 0.18 -2.50 -11.06
C ILE A 878 -0.70 -3.48 -10.33
N VAL A 879 -0.13 -4.59 -9.84
CA VAL A 879 -0.88 -5.76 -9.44
C VAL A 879 -0.63 -6.06 -7.96
N ASN A 880 -1.70 -6.23 -7.18
CA ASN A 880 -1.60 -6.61 -5.78
C ASN A 880 -1.29 -8.12 -5.62
N ALA A 881 -1.11 -8.59 -4.38
CA ALA A 881 -0.84 -9.99 -4.09
C ALA A 881 -1.94 -10.96 -4.57
N ARG A 882 -3.14 -10.47 -4.90
CA ARG A 882 -4.29 -11.24 -5.39
C ARG A 882 -4.36 -11.33 -6.91
N GLY A 883 -3.43 -10.70 -7.64
CA GLY A 883 -3.46 -10.65 -9.11
C GLY A 883 -4.40 -9.59 -9.69
N GLU A 884 -4.90 -8.66 -8.86
CA GLU A 884 -5.83 -7.61 -9.25
C GLU A 884 -5.13 -6.25 -9.40
N ASP A 885 -5.68 -5.37 -10.24
CA ASP A 885 -5.10 -4.04 -10.46
C ASP A 885 -5.22 -3.15 -9.23
N CYS A 886 -4.15 -2.50 -8.81
CA CYS A 886 -4.16 -1.54 -7.71
C CYS A 886 -4.89 -0.25 -8.11
N PRO A 887 -5.66 0.39 -7.20
CA PRO A 887 -6.12 1.78 -7.37
C PRO A 887 -4.95 2.77 -7.48
N ASP A 888 -5.24 4.00 -7.90
CA ASP A 888 -4.24 5.06 -7.89
C ASP A 888 -3.69 5.27 -6.47
N TRP A 889 -2.40 5.60 -6.37
CA TRP A 889 -1.58 5.74 -5.16
C TRP A 889 -1.30 4.46 -4.37
N VAL A 890 -1.83 3.31 -4.79
CA VAL A 890 -1.61 2.02 -4.14
C VAL A 890 -0.46 1.27 -4.81
N SER A 891 0.53 0.88 -4.02
CA SER A 891 1.70 0.13 -4.48
C SER A 891 1.32 -1.31 -4.86
N GLY A 892 1.96 -1.82 -5.91
CA GLY A 892 1.84 -3.21 -6.34
C GLY A 892 3.00 -3.62 -7.24
N GLU A 893 3.02 -4.89 -7.64
CA GLU A 893 4.00 -5.40 -8.59
C GLU A 893 3.68 -4.87 -9.99
N LEU A 894 4.69 -4.31 -10.66
CA LEU A 894 4.57 -3.78 -11.99
C LEU A 894 4.68 -4.92 -13.02
N TRP A 895 3.66 -5.07 -13.87
CA TRP A 895 3.60 -6.07 -14.93
C TRP A 895 3.59 -5.37 -16.28
N ILE A 896 4.32 -5.91 -17.25
CA ILE A 896 4.41 -5.39 -18.61
C ILE A 896 3.65 -6.32 -19.55
N GLY A 897 2.80 -5.76 -20.40
CA GLY A 897 2.07 -6.51 -21.43
C GLY A 897 2.19 -5.87 -22.80
N GLY A 898 1.66 -6.57 -23.81
CA GLY A 898 1.59 -6.06 -25.19
C GLY A 898 2.75 -6.53 -26.06
N ALA A 899 3.03 -5.78 -27.14
CA ALA A 899 3.92 -6.22 -28.22
C ALA A 899 5.38 -6.42 -27.78
N GLY A 900 5.84 -5.71 -26.73
CA GLY A 900 7.23 -5.79 -26.25
C GLY A 900 7.57 -7.07 -25.48
N VAL A 901 6.58 -7.84 -25.02
CA VAL A 901 6.82 -9.02 -24.16
C VAL A 901 7.65 -10.08 -24.90
N ALA A 902 8.72 -10.54 -24.27
CA ALA A 902 9.62 -11.58 -24.78
C ALA A 902 8.94 -12.95 -24.93
N LEU A 903 9.57 -13.84 -25.69
CA LEU A 903 9.07 -15.21 -25.90
C LEU A 903 9.22 -16.09 -24.66
N GLY A 904 10.16 -15.76 -23.76
CA GLY A 904 10.40 -16.47 -22.51
C GLY A 904 11.88 -16.54 -22.16
N TYR A 905 12.21 -17.44 -21.23
CA TYR A 905 13.59 -17.78 -20.89
C TYR A 905 14.05 -19.01 -21.68
N LEU A 906 15.28 -18.94 -22.22
CA LEU A 906 15.87 -20.01 -23.00
C LEU A 906 16.08 -21.26 -22.14
N ASN A 907 15.57 -22.40 -22.61
CA ASN A 907 15.71 -23.71 -21.95
C ASN A 907 15.22 -23.73 -20.48
N ASP A 908 14.26 -22.85 -20.12
CA ASP A 908 13.69 -22.76 -18.77
C ASP A 908 12.15 -22.54 -18.82
N PRO A 909 11.37 -23.59 -19.14
CA PRO A 909 9.91 -23.48 -19.27
C PRO A 909 9.21 -23.22 -17.94
N GLU A 910 9.76 -23.72 -16.83
CA GLU A 910 9.18 -23.54 -15.50
C GLU A 910 9.23 -22.06 -15.08
N LYS A 911 10.40 -21.43 -15.16
CA LYS A 911 10.55 -20.01 -14.86
C LYS A 911 9.81 -19.14 -15.86
N THR A 912 9.73 -19.58 -17.12
CA THR A 912 8.92 -18.90 -18.14
C THR A 912 7.45 -18.88 -17.72
N ALA A 913 6.87 -20.01 -17.33
CA ALA A 913 5.47 -20.07 -16.88
C ALA A 913 5.22 -19.26 -15.58
N GLN A 914 6.22 -19.13 -14.71
CA GLN A 914 6.12 -18.33 -13.48
C GLN A 914 6.11 -16.81 -13.75
N GLN A 915 6.96 -16.34 -14.67
CA GLN A 915 7.16 -14.91 -14.95
C GLN A 915 6.33 -14.38 -16.13
N PHE A 916 6.04 -15.22 -17.12
CA PHE A 916 5.23 -14.87 -18.29
C PHE A 916 3.86 -15.53 -18.18
N VAL A 917 2.88 -14.76 -17.70
CA VAL A 917 1.53 -15.25 -17.43
C VAL A 917 0.55 -14.76 -18.48
N LYS A 918 -0.42 -15.61 -18.83
CA LYS A 918 -1.52 -15.24 -19.72
C LYS A 918 -2.78 -14.96 -18.91
N GLN A 919 -3.31 -13.74 -18.98
CA GLN A 919 -4.53 -13.34 -18.28
C GLN A 919 -5.43 -12.54 -19.22
N ASN A 920 -6.72 -12.88 -19.26
CA ASN A 920 -7.73 -12.27 -20.14
C ASN A 920 -7.31 -12.25 -21.62
N GLY A 921 -6.62 -13.30 -22.08
CA GLY A 921 -6.14 -13.42 -23.46
C GLY A 921 -4.83 -12.70 -23.76
N GLU A 922 -4.24 -11.99 -22.79
CA GLU A 922 -3.03 -11.19 -22.96
C GLU A 922 -1.84 -11.78 -22.22
N ASN A 923 -0.64 -11.68 -22.82
CA ASN A 923 0.61 -12.06 -22.17
C ASN A 923 1.15 -10.91 -21.31
N TRP A 924 1.55 -11.26 -20.09
CA TRP A 924 2.10 -10.35 -19.10
C TRP A 924 3.43 -10.89 -18.58
N TYR A 925 4.44 -10.03 -18.52
CA TYR A 925 5.69 -10.29 -17.82
C TYR A 925 5.64 -9.66 -16.43
N LYS A 926 5.86 -10.47 -15.38
CA LYS A 926 6.02 -10.02 -14.00
C LYS A 926 7.45 -9.54 -13.78
N THR A 927 7.63 -8.25 -13.52
CA THR A 927 8.99 -7.66 -13.48
C THR A 927 9.74 -7.89 -12.16
N GLY A 928 9.01 -8.18 -11.08
CA GLY A 928 9.49 -8.10 -9.71
C GLY A 928 9.74 -6.67 -9.19
N ASP A 929 9.46 -5.65 -10.02
CA ASP A 929 9.51 -4.25 -9.64
C ASP A 929 8.21 -3.83 -8.95
N MET A 930 8.32 -2.92 -7.98
CA MET A 930 7.20 -2.27 -7.32
C MET A 930 6.94 -0.91 -7.97
N GLY A 931 5.67 -0.60 -8.17
CA GLY A 931 5.24 0.70 -8.70
C GLY A 931 3.83 1.04 -8.25
N ARG A 932 3.36 2.23 -8.63
CA ARG A 932 1.97 2.64 -8.47
C ARG A 932 1.53 3.55 -9.59
N TYR A 933 0.22 3.62 -9.81
CA TYR A 933 -0.37 4.63 -10.67
C TYR A 933 -0.56 5.93 -9.91
N LEU A 934 -0.21 7.06 -10.53
CA LEU A 934 -0.66 8.38 -10.14
C LEU A 934 -1.92 8.74 -10.96
N PRO A 935 -2.69 9.78 -10.55
CA PRO A 935 -3.81 10.27 -11.33
C PRO A 935 -3.41 10.59 -12.77
N GLY A 936 -4.28 10.22 -13.71
CA GLY A 936 -4.02 10.40 -15.15
C GLY A 936 -3.24 9.26 -15.81
N GLY A 937 -2.96 8.17 -15.08
CA GLY A 937 -2.31 6.98 -15.65
C GLY A 937 -0.78 7.08 -15.73
N ILE A 938 -0.18 8.03 -15.01
CA ILE A 938 1.29 8.13 -14.87
C ILE A 938 1.76 7.00 -13.96
N LEU A 939 2.84 6.33 -14.35
CA LEU A 939 3.49 5.29 -13.57
C LEU A 939 4.63 5.88 -12.74
N GLU A 940 4.62 5.58 -11.46
CA GLU A 940 5.74 5.83 -10.55
C GLU A 940 6.41 4.51 -10.17
N PHE A 941 7.73 4.48 -10.28
CA PHE A 941 8.56 3.36 -9.87
C PHE A 941 8.95 3.50 -8.40
N LEU A 942 8.82 2.44 -7.62
CA LEU A 942 9.05 2.42 -6.17
C LEU A 942 10.24 1.53 -5.76
N GLY A 943 10.93 0.91 -6.72
CA GLY A 943 12.04 -0.02 -6.46
C GLY A 943 11.66 -1.46 -6.72
N ARG A 944 12.35 -2.40 -6.08
CA ARG A 944 12.15 -3.84 -6.28
C ARG A 944 11.49 -4.49 -5.07
N ARG A 945 10.66 -5.51 -5.34
CA ARG A 945 10.05 -6.36 -4.29
C ARG A 945 11.07 -7.32 -3.69
N ASP A 946 11.98 -7.78 -4.54
CA ASP A 946 13.02 -8.76 -4.21
C ASP A 946 14.34 -8.08 -3.82
N ARG A 947 15.34 -8.89 -3.47
CA ARG A 947 16.68 -8.40 -3.10
C ARG A 947 17.51 -7.94 -4.31
N GLN A 948 17.00 -7.96 -5.54
CA GLN A 948 17.81 -7.53 -6.68
C GLN A 948 18.04 -6.03 -6.60
N VAL A 949 19.21 -5.62 -7.06
CA VAL A 949 19.61 -4.21 -7.02
C VAL A 949 20.14 -3.79 -8.36
N LYS A 950 19.94 -2.51 -8.68
CA LYS A 950 20.55 -1.84 -9.82
C LYS A 950 21.70 -1.00 -9.29
N ILE A 951 22.92 -1.30 -9.75
CA ILE A 951 24.14 -0.56 -9.37
C ILE A 951 24.88 -0.21 -10.65
N GLY A 952 25.03 1.09 -10.92
CA GLY A 952 25.70 1.57 -12.13
C GLY A 952 25.06 1.07 -13.43
N GLY A 953 23.75 0.79 -13.43
CA GLY A 953 23.03 0.24 -14.57
C GLY A 953 23.02 -1.28 -14.70
N TYR A 954 23.76 -2.00 -13.86
CA TYR A 954 23.78 -3.47 -13.87
C TYR A 954 22.69 -4.02 -12.97
N ARG A 955 21.90 -4.96 -13.49
CA ARG A 955 20.95 -5.74 -12.71
C ARG A 955 21.71 -6.84 -11.98
N ILE A 956 21.88 -6.68 -10.66
CA ILE A 956 22.65 -7.59 -9.82
C ILE A 956 21.69 -8.34 -8.90
N GLU A 957 21.89 -9.64 -8.82
CA GLU A 957 21.20 -10.57 -7.92
C GLU A 957 22.13 -10.84 -6.74
N PRO A 958 21.93 -10.26 -5.54
CA PRO A 958 22.80 -10.57 -4.40
C PRO A 958 22.83 -12.06 -4.07
N GLY A 959 21.74 -12.80 -4.38
CA GLY A 959 21.71 -14.26 -4.26
C GLY A 959 22.75 -15.00 -5.10
N GLU A 960 23.14 -14.49 -6.28
CA GLU A 960 24.24 -15.06 -7.09
C GLU A 960 25.58 -14.94 -6.35
N ILE A 961 25.78 -13.82 -5.65
CA ILE A 961 26.96 -13.56 -4.83
C ILE A 961 26.93 -14.42 -3.56
N ASP A 962 25.77 -14.52 -2.91
CA ASP A 962 25.54 -15.39 -1.74
C ASP A 962 25.88 -16.85 -2.08
N ALA A 963 25.38 -17.35 -3.22
CA ALA A 963 25.66 -18.70 -3.71
C ALA A 963 27.14 -18.91 -4.06
N ALA A 964 27.82 -17.90 -4.62
CA ALA A 964 29.24 -17.98 -4.92
C ALA A 964 30.08 -18.08 -3.63
N PHE A 965 29.80 -17.24 -2.62
CA PHE A 965 30.46 -17.34 -1.31
C PHE A 965 30.18 -18.66 -0.60
N ASN A 966 28.93 -19.15 -0.65
CA ASN A 966 28.53 -20.41 -0.03
C ASN A 966 29.20 -21.65 -0.66
N LYS A 967 29.76 -21.54 -1.87
CA LYS A 967 30.55 -22.61 -2.50
C LYS A 967 32.01 -22.65 -2.03
N LEU A 968 32.49 -21.62 -1.32
CA LEU A 968 33.88 -21.56 -0.88
C LEU A 968 34.11 -22.42 0.36
N GLN A 969 35.17 -23.23 0.34
CA GLN A 969 35.56 -24.06 1.48
C GLN A 969 35.92 -23.18 2.69
N GLY A 970 35.27 -23.45 3.83
CA GLY A 970 35.42 -22.67 5.07
C GLY A 970 34.30 -21.67 5.34
N VAL A 971 33.46 -21.36 4.35
CA VAL A 971 32.24 -20.55 4.52
C VAL A 971 31.08 -21.46 4.94
N GLN A 972 30.42 -21.11 6.04
CA GLN A 972 29.19 -21.76 6.51
C GLN A 972 27.97 -21.18 5.81
N ASN A 973 27.89 -19.85 5.74
CA ASN A 973 26.81 -19.12 5.09
C ASN A 973 27.26 -17.71 4.71
N ALA A 974 26.65 -17.11 3.70
CA ALA A 974 26.93 -15.77 3.25
C ALA A 974 25.64 -15.07 2.80
N ILE A 975 25.56 -13.77 3.10
CA ILE A 975 24.46 -12.91 2.68
C ILE A 975 25.00 -11.55 2.23
N THR A 976 24.56 -11.09 1.06
CA THR A 976 25.02 -9.86 0.42
C THR A 976 23.90 -8.85 0.42
N LEU A 977 24.16 -7.66 0.98
CA LEU A 977 23.22 -6.56 1.06
C LEU A 977 23.75 -5.38 0.26
N CYS A 978 22.84 -4.59 -0.29
CA CYS A 978 23.18 -3.29 -0.86
C CYS A 978 22.95 -2.22 0.20
N LEU A 979 24.01 -1.58 0.66
CA LEU A 979 23.96 -0.52 1.68
C LEU A 979 24.39 0.81 1.06
N GLY A 980 23.89 1.92 1.63
CA GLY A 980 24.16 3.27 1.12
C GLY A 980 23.15 4.31 1.60
N ASN A 981 23.57 5.58 1.72
CA ASN A 981 22.69 6.69 2.05
C ASN A 981 22.06 7.26 0.75
N GLY A 982 20.81 6.90 0.47
CA GLY A 982 20.05 7.41 -0.68
C GLY A 982 20.39 6.73 -2.02
N ASN A 983 20.01 7.37 -3.14
CA ASN A 983 20.14 6.78 -4.47
C ASN A 983 21.56 6.86 -5.09
N LYS A 984 22.47 7.69 -4.54
CA LYS A 984 23.77 8.01 -5.18
C LYS A 984 24.97 7.18 -4.70
N GLU A 985 24.91 6.50 -3.54
CA GLU A 985 26.07 5.78 -2.94
C GLU A 985 25.72 4.33 -2.56
N LYS A 986 25.20 3.55 -3.50
CA LYS A 986 24.90 2.12 -3.28
C LYS A 986 26.15 1.26 -3.48
N ALA A 987 26.51 0.46 -2.47
CA ALA A 987 27.58 -0.53 -2.54
C ALA A 987 27.09 -1.90 -2.08
N LEU A 988 27.65 -2.96 -2.66
CA LEU A 988 27.42 -4.33 -2.19
C LEU A 988 28.34 -4.62 -1.01
N HIS A 989 27.76 -5.14 0.06
CA HIS A 989 28.46 -5.60 1.25
C HIS A 989 28.09 -7.06 1.48
N SER A 990 29.09 -7.92 1.64
CA SER A 990 28.87 -9.35 1.88
C SER A 990 29.23 -9.71 3.32
N PHE A 991 28.29 -10.34 4.01
CA PHE A 991 28.42 -10.81 5.38
C PHE A 991 28.59 -12.32 5.35
N VAL A 992 29.71 -12.82 5.88
CA VAL A 992 30.09 -14.23 5.78
C VAL A 992 30.27 -14.83 7.18
N ILE A 993 29.68 -16.01 7.40
CA ILE A 993 29.87 -16.87 8.58
C ILE A 993 30.86 -17.97 8.21
N LEU A 994 31.85 -18.24 9.06
CA LEU A 994 32.85 -19.28 8.84
C LEU A 994 32.59 -20.54 9.68
N ASN A 995 32.98 -21.72 9.17
CA ASN A 995 32.75 -23.05 9.76
C ASN A 995 33.52 -23.36 11.07
N SER A 996 34.05 -22.34 11.77
CA SER A 996 35.05 -22.36 12.86
C SER A 996 36.52 -22.33 12.38
N GLY A 997 37.23 -21.26 12.78
CA GLY A 997 38.63 -21.01 12.42
C GLY A 997 38.95 -19.51 12.34
N ASN A 998 40.16 -19.13 12.71
CA ASN A 998 40.66 -17.77 12.53
C ASN A 998 40.66 -17.46 11.02
N TYR A 999 40.14 -16.31 10.60
CA TYR A 999 40.02 -15.94 9.17
C TYR A 999 41.35 -16.11 8.41
N GLN A 1000 42.48 -15.89 9.11
CA GLN A 1000 43.83 -16.04 8.58
C GLN A 1000 44.17 -17.47 8.12
N ASP A 1001 43.59 -18.51 8.72
CA ASP A 1001 43.85 -19.92 8.36
C ASP A 1001 43.10 -20.31 7.07
N ILE A 1002 41.93 -19.71 6.81
CA ILE A 1002 41.16 -19.91 5.57
C ILE A 1002 41.79 -19.12 4.42
N ILE A 1003 42.33 -17.93 4.69
CA ILE A 1003 43.08 -17.13 3.70
C ILE A 1003 44.35 -17.86 3.24
N SER A 1004 45.09 -18.47 4.18
CA SER A 1004 46.38 -19.11 3.90
C SER A 1004 46.26 -20.51 3.30
N SER A 1005 45.17 -21.25 3.59
CA SER A 1005 44.96 -22.62 3.08
C SER A 1005 44.23 -22.70 1.75
N ASN A 1006 43.62 -21.61 1.26
CA ASN A 1006 42.73 -21.63 0.11
C ASN A 1006 43.27 -20.75 -1.02
N SER A 1007 43.93 -21.37 -2.02
CA SER A 1007 44.57 -20.70 -3.17
C SER A 1007 43.62 -19.82 -3.99
N THR A 1008 42.31 -20.02 -3.84
CA THR A 1008 41.24 -19.27 -4.51
C THR A 1008 40.84 -17.98 -3.77
N PHE A 1009 41.11 -17.86 -2.46
CA PHE A 1009 40.77 -16.68 -1.65
C PHE A 1009 41.84 -15.57 -1.75
N SER A 1010 43.11 -15.94 -1.92
CA SER A 1010 44.24 -15.00 -1.97
C SER A 1010 44.16 -13.95 -3.11
N PRO A 1011 43.71 -14.28 -4.34
CA PRO A 1011 43.57 -13.29 -5.40
C PRO A 1011 42.39 -12.33 -5.17
N LEU A 1012 41.29 -12.84 -4.62
CA LEU A 1012 40.06 -12.07 -4.35
C LEU A 1012 40.32 -10.97 -3.31
N LEU A 1013 41.15 -11.23 -2.30
CA LEU A 1013 41.57 -10.25 -1.30
C LEU A 1013 42.66 -9.29 -1.78
N SER A 1014 43.55 -9.71 -2.69
CA SER A 1014 44.53 -8.79 -3.28
C SER A 1014 43.88 -7.68 -4.12
N ALA A 1015 42.66 -7.92 -4.60
CA ALA A 1015 41.82 -6.94 -5.30
C ALA A 1015 40.92 -6.11 -4.35
N LEU A 1016 40.72 -6.56 -3.10
CA LEU A 1016 39.93 -5.87 -2.08
C LEU A 1016 40.84 -4.99 -1.23
N ASN A 1017 40.57 -3.69 -1.17
CA ASN A 1017 41.37 -2.75 -0.38
C ASN A 1017 41.33 -3.16 1.11
N PRO A 1018 42.46 -3.56 1.74
CA PRO A 1018 42.49 -4.11 3.10
C PRO A 1018 41.89 -3.17 4.16
N ASN A 1019 41.87 -1.86 3.88
CA ASN A 1019 41.31 -0.83 4.74
C ASN A 1019 39.76 -0.81 4.79
N LYS A 1020 39.06 -1.66 4.02
CA LYS A 1020 37.58 -1.73 3.99
C LYS A 1020 36.99 -3.01 4.61
N CYS A 1021 37.82 -3.97 5.02
CA CYS A 1021 37.36 -5.16 5.73
C CYS A 1021 37.37 -4.92 7.25
N THR A 1022 36.20 -5.01 7.90
CA THR A 1022 36.09 -4.97 9.37
C THR A 1022 35.66 -6.33 9.91
N THR A 1023 36.02 -6.65 11.14
CA THR A 1023 35.52 -7.84 11.85
C THR A 1023 34.81 -7.40 13.12
N THR A 1024 33.64 -7.97 13.41
CA THR A 1024 33.02 -7.82 14.74
C THR A 1024 32.67 -9.19 15.30
N ILE A 1025 33.07 -9.40 16.56
CA ILE A 1025 32.70 -10.57 17.35
C ILE A 1025 31.47 -10.16 18.18
N PRO A 1026 30.30 -10.83 18.04
CA PRO A 1026 29.15 -10.53 18.87
C PRO A 1026 29.47 -10.87 20.33
N ARG A 1027 28.91 -10.11 21.27
CA ARG A 1027 29.08 -10.30 22.74
C ARG A 1027 28.71 -11.70 23.25
N ASN A 1028 28.06 -12.54 22.44
CA ASN A 1028 27.69 -13.92 22.75
C ASN A 1028 28.52 -14.95 21.93
N GLY A 1029 29.85 -14.81 21.92
CA GLY A 1029 30.83 -15.90 21.96
C GLY A 1029 30.93 -17.00 20.89
N ASN A 1030 29.97 -17.21 19.98
CA ASN A 1030 29.96 -18.45 19.17
C ASN A 1030 30.21 -18.29 17.66
N HIS A 1031 30.11 -17.10 17.07
CA HIS A 1031 30.29 -16.90 15.62
C HIS A 1031 31.10 -15.63 15.29
N SER A 1032 32.07 -15.75 14.37
CA SER A 1032 32.87 -14.63 13.86
C SER A 1032 32.26 -14.12 12.55
N TRP A 1033 32.01 -12.81 12.44
CA TRP A 1033 31.52 -12.18 11.21
C TRP A 1033 32.64 -11.38 10.55
N ILE A 1034 32.80 -11.56 9.24
CA ILE A 1034 33.70 -10.76 8.42
C ILE A 1034 32.85 -9.87 7.51
N PHE A 1035 33.19 -8.58 7.51
CA PHE A 1035 32.60 -7.57 6.63
C PHE A 1035 33.54 -7.42 5.44
N ILE A 1036 33.02 -7.68 4.24
CA ILE A 1036 33.71 -7.49 2.96
C ILE A 1036 33.01 -6.40 2.18
#